data_AF-A0A7V7DP92-F1
#
_entry.id   AF-A0A7V7DP92-F1
#
_cell.length_a   1.000
_cell.length_b   1.000
_cell.length_c   1.000
_cell.angle_alpha   90.00
_cell.angle_beta   90.00
_cell.angle_gamma   90.00
#
_symmetry.space_group_name_H-M   'P 1'
#
loop_
_entity.id
_entity.type
_entity.pdbx_description
1 polymer ?
#
loop_
_entity_poly.entity_id
_entity_poly.type
_entity_poly.pdbx_seq_one_letter_code
_entity_poly.pdbx_strand_id
1 'polypeptide(L)'
;MKQNSSKPTAITPDFYRLGTPAFPAFLSLGKVGMIIEGGTGPTFPMIVRQIRALGIGMERIEYVLLTHTHADHIGAVPHLKRKWPHIKLVAGAPAAKVLNTNEMYNEFLLVDLGIAQLMKAKGEIEGMPAIPEAYRFEVDLVVKGGDAIELGDDIVWEIIDTPGHSACHISAYERKEGTLVVGDATGFYVPEKDLFWPNYFVSLTTYLDSIRKLSSFPARRAVLSHNAVIEGDVYRYFEKAMNATRKYHEDTVSRLGRGDSEESIALEGAQFVSTLTDIQPFKVMYDLCKIMIQRSRVNGVASSFFLLENPEGSVPDAPVLESKESEKVSSDFGAIMLPAKKMSLSLNDRLSLMALIDEGMRRGLAEAPVSADLFNDLWELVGATAKGGRINRLKFEDSKNGFQMFEVKADSGENLARLNMIYLRKPIPCYYLVYVEVAAPFRRKGLGHMTLKSFGDFLVGKSAVGILDNIIPLEDPTNDIYLKHSWIPVEEIIGSQMFYKENNYMLFIPPALKDKDLKQPLLRLMVHLKRKRAVIDIRENETMVRKTLSEFRELYQVLLTYFGQELETPHSSLFMRFMFTRFVTKFIAFRRRIGDLVGYTGGESTEQIALEPRIKKLQVKTYAPRELLKDQATCMGDLGLLSMLPEELKRKPAQTIERLPNYRRPNFLSWLKEHGKSYEDTLTLGDLMDLGFDPTRLKEITLDNQEYIFERVQARQIESLQKRGELLKRISLSMPNVKIKGAQLRVNPILLIIGDRGNGYVLRRKIEAIHWEEAIEQLQSNGNLKTLNDTARLDRIILNTVQDSATAISTQMGLPRETVVDQLTPFVSW
;
A
#
# COMPACT_ATOMS: atom_id res chain seq x y z
N MET A 1 30.29 22.05 3.81
CA MET A 1 30.38 23.07 2.74
C MET A 1 29.14 22.97 1.86
N LYS A 2 28.26 23.98 1.86
CA LYS A 2 27.12 24.05 0.93
C LYS A 2 27.65 24.45 -0.45
N GLN A 3 27.96 23.50 -1.34
CA GLN A 3 28.18 23.84 -2.74
C GLN A 3 26.85 24.30 -3.35
N ASN A 4 26.87 25.49 -3.94
CA ASN A 4 25.78 26.10 -4.72
C ASN A 4 25.20 25.12 -5.76
N SER A 5 24.14 24.39 -5.44
CA SER A 5 23.43 23.52 -6.39
C SER A 5 22.60 24.30 -7.44
N SER A 6 22.67 25.63 -7.44
CA SER A 6 21.86 26.48 -8.33
C SER A 6 22.49 26.78 -9.69
N LYS A 7 23.81 26.55 -9.88
CA LYS A 7 24.50 26.88 -11.13
C LYS A 7 24.98 25.63 -11.89
N PRO A 8 24.88 25.62 -13.22
CA PRO A 8 25.50 24.59 -14.06
C PRO A 8 27.03 24.58 -13.81
N THR A 9 27.64 23.41 -13.87
CA THR A 9 29.10 23.26 -13.75
C THR A 9 29.68 22.96 -15.12
N ALA A 10 30.53 23.82 -15.67
CA ALA A 10 31.28 23.52 -16.88
C ALA A 10 32.30 22.41 -16.58
N ILE A 11 32.27 21.33 -17.36
CA ILE A 11 33.29 20.27 -17.35
C ILE A 11 34.33 20.60 -18.43
N THR A 12 33.86 21.07 -19.57
CA THR A 12 34.64 21.59 -20.69
C THR A 12 33.92 22.84 -21.25
N PRO A 13 34.50 23.55 -22.24
CA PRO A 13 33.80 24.67 -22.90
C PRO A 13 32.44 24.29 -23.51
N ASP A 14 32.32 23.08 -24.06
CA ASP A 14 31.14 22.61 -24.80
C ASP A 14 30.32 21.54 -24.04
N PHE A 15 30.69 21.22 -22.79
CA PHE A 15 30.05 20.19 -21.97
C PHE A 15 29.82 20.62 -20.51
N TYR A 16 28.57 20.54 -20.05
CA TYR A 16 28.14 21.05 -18.74
C TYR A 16 27.41 19.99 -17.93
N ARG A 17 27.69 19.90 -16.63
CA ARG A 17 26.85 19.17 -15.66
C ARG A 17 25.70 20.05 -15.19
N LEU A 18 24.50 19.48 -15.26
CA LEU A 18 23.22 19.97 -14.78
C LEU A 18 22.70 19.05 -13.66
N GLY A 19 21.59 19.43 -13.02
CA GLY A 19 20.98 18.69 -11.92
C GLY A 19 21.79 18.83 -10.62
N THR A 20 21.80 17.76 -9.83
CA THR A 20 22.62 17.64 -8.62
C THR A 20 23.81 16.70 -8.90
N PRO A 21 24.87 16.70 -8.07
CA PRO A 21 25.92 15.70 -8.19
C PRO A 21 25.40 14.26 -8.07
N ALA A 22 24.39 14.03 -7.22
CA ALA A 22 23.79 12.72 -7.00
C ALA A 22 22.90 12.26 -8.17
N PHE A 23 22.20 13.18 -8.84
CA PHE A 23 21.34 12.92 -9.99
C PHE A 23 21.64 13.95 -11.10
N PRO A 24 22.80 13.83 -11.77
CA PRO A 24 23.22 14.73 -12.81
C PRO A 24 22.48 14.45 -14.12
N ALA A 25 22.36 15.50 -14.92
CA ALA A 25 22.21 15.39 -16.37
C ALA A 25 23.35 16.18 -17.01
N PHE A 26 23.73 15.88 -18.25
CA PHE A 26 24.83 16.56 -18.92
C PHE A 26 24.36 17.21 -20.21
N LEU A 27 24.80 18.43 -20.47
CA LEU A 27 24.48 19.17 -21.69
C LEU A 27 25.73 19.29 -22.56
N SER A 28 25.69 18.67 -23.73
CA SER A 28 26.69 18.84 -24.80
C SER A 28 26.19 19.81 -25.86
N LEU A 29 27.06 20.70 -26.34
CA LEU A 29 26.73 21.78 -27.26
C LEU A 29 27.64 21.76 -28.49
N GLY A 30 27.06 21.51 -29.66
CA GLY A 30 27.62 21.85 -30.97
C GLY A 30 26.77 22.95 -31.63
N LYS A 31 26.47 22.83 -32.93
CA LYS A 31 25.43 23.66 -33.55
C LYS A 31 24.08 23.48 -32.86
N VAL A 32 23.76 22.23 -32.53
CA VAL A 32 22.60 21.83 -31.71
C VAL A 32 23.05 21.23 -30.38
N GLY A 33 22.13 21.10 -29.44
CA GLY A 33 22.40 20.59 -28.09
C GLY A 33 21.84 19.18 -27.86
N MET A 34 22.52 18.42 -27.01
CA MET A 34 22.07 17.11 -26.52
C MET A 34 22.17 17.06 -25.00
N ILE A 35 21.09 16.63 -24.34
CA ILE A 35 21.12 16.23 -22.94
C ILE A 35 21.50 14.75 -22.89
N ILE A 36 22.48 14.38 -22.07
CA ILE A 36 22.88 12.99 -21.80
C ILE A 36 22.53 12.70 -20.34
N GLU A 37 21.89 11.56 -20.09
CA GLU A 37 21.14 11.26 -18.86
C GLU A 37 19.84 12.05 -18.72
N GLY A 38 18.78 11.39 -18.28
CA GLY A 38 17.47 11.97 -18.06
C GLY A 38 17.19 12.38 -16.62
N GLY A 39 18.16 12.24 -15.70
CA GLY A 39 18.01 12.55 -14.28
C GLY A 39 16.72 11.99 -13.67
N THR A 40 16.15 12.75 -12.75
CA THR A 40 14.95 12.38 -11.98
C THR A 40 13.84 13.42 -12.17
N GLY A 41 12.57 13.03 -11.97
CA GLY A 41 11.44 13.95 -11.95
C GLY A 41 11.67 15.19 -11.06
N PRO A 42 12.17 15.05 -9.81
CA PRO A 42 12.49 16.20 -8.96
C PRO A 42 13.64 17.10 -9.45
N THR A 43 14.58 16.60 -10.27
CA THR A 43 15.69 17.42 -10.80
C THR A 43 15.32 18.20 -12.07
N PHE A 44 14.23 17.84 -12.76
CA PHE A 44 13.76 18.54 -13.97
C PHE A 44 13.72 20.08 -13.84
N PRO A 45 13.12 20.69 -12.78
CA PRO A 45 13.08 22.14 -12.67
C PRO A 45 14.48 22.76 -12.53
N MET A 46 15.42 22.06 -11.87
CA MET A 46 16.80 22.51 -11.71
C MET A 46 17.53 22.50 -13.05
N ILE A 47 17.42 21.40 -13.80
CA ILE A 47 18.00 21.24 -15.14
C ILE A 47 17.56 22.37 -16.06
N VAL A 48 16.25 22.65 -16.13
CA VAL A 48 15.71 23.74 -16.96
C VAL A 48 16.24 25.11 -16.54
N ARG A 49 16.33 25.39 -15.23
CA ARG A 49 16.87 26.68 -14.73
C ARG A 49 18.35 26.83 -15.06
N GLN A 50 19.14 25.78 -14.90
CA GLN A 50 20.57 25.81 -15.18
C GLN A 50 20.87 26.00 -16.68
N ILE A 51 20.10 25.37 -17.57
CA ILE A 51 20.19 25.61 -19.02
C ILE A 51 19.90 27.08 -19.35
N ARG A 52 18.84 27.67 -18.76
CA ARG A 52 18.54 29.10 -18.95
C ARG A 52 19.68 30.00 -18.46
N ALA A 53 20.31 29.64 -17.35
CA ALA A 53 21.40 30.40 -16.77
C ALA A 53 22.66 30.42 -17.68
N LEU A 54 22.81 29.43 -18.57
CA LEU A 54 23.85 29.42 -19.61
C LEU A 54 23.53 30.32 -20.82
N GLY A 55 22.32 30.92 -20.86
CA GLY A 55 21.87 31.70 -22.02
C GLY A 55 21.52 30.85 -23.24
N ILE A 56 21.29 29.54 -23.06
CA ILE A 56 20.99 28.61 -24.14
C ILE A 56 19.49 28.58 -24.39
N GLY A 57 19.10 28.89 -25.63
CA GLY A 57 17.73 28.73 -26.12
C GLY A 57 17.33 27.26 -26.14
N MET A 58 16.10 26.96 -25.72
CA MET A 58 15.63 25.58 -25.54
C MET A 58 15.38 24.87 -26.88
N GLU A 59 15.03 25.66 -27.90
CA GLU A 59 14.91 25.25 -29.30
C GLU A 59 16.22 24.72 -29.89
N ARG A 60 17.38 25.08 -29.32
CA ARG A 60 18.69 24.56 -29.75
C ARG A 60 18.91 23.12 -29.28
N ILE A 61 18.23 22.68 -28.23
CA ILE A 61 18.38 21.32 -27.70
C ILE A 61 17.48 20.40 -28.51
N GLU A 62 18.07 19.45 -29.23
CA GLU A 62 17.36 18.53 -30.12
C GLU A 62 17.27 17.10 -29.58
N TYR A 63 18.18 16.68 -28.69
CA TYR A 63 18.32 15.29 -28.28
C TYR A 63 18.32 15.12 -26.76
N VAL A 64 17.76 14.00 -26.29
CA VAL A 64 17.97 13.46 -24.95
C VAL A 64 18.46 12.01 -25.11
N LEU A 65 19.75 11.77 -24.84
CA LEU A 65 20.37 10.45 -24.87
C LEU A 65 20.31 9.80 -23.50
N LEU A 66 19.66 8.64 -23.43
CA LEU A 66 19.60 7.82 -22.21
C LEU A 66 20.67 6.73 -22.25
N THR A 67 21.47 6.62 -21.19
CA THR A 67 22.41 5.51 -21.05
C THR A 67 21.67 4.20 -20.79
N HIS A 68 20.62 4.22 -19.97
CA HIS A 68 19.76 3.07 -19.71
C HIS A 68 18.39 3.49 -19.10
N THR A 69 17.60 2.50 -18.68
CA THR A 69 16.16 2.66 -18.36
C THR A 69 15.84 2.66 -16.87
N HIS A 70 16.83 2.72 -15.96
CA HIS A 70 16.50 2.80 -14.53
C HIS A 70 15.86 4.15 -14.20
N ALA A 71 15.00 4.15 -13.17
CA ALA A 71 14.10 5.27 -12.88
C ALA A 71 14.84 6.58 -12.59
N ASP A 72 16.02 6.50 -11.97
CA ASP A 72 16.93 7.59 -11.66
C ASP A 72 17.67 8.20 -12.86
N HIS A 73 17.50 7.62 -14.05
CA HIS A 73 18.11 8.07 -15.30
C HIS A 73 17.09 8.53 -16.34
N ILE A 74 15.79 8.31 -16.12
CA ILE A 74 14.73 8.63 -17.08
C ILE A 74 13.72 9.63 -16.54
N GLY A 75 13.83 10.06 -15.28
CA GLY A 75 12.74 10.71 -14.58
C GLY A 75 12.41 12.13 -15.03
N ALA A 76 13.36 12.89 -15.57
CA ALA A 76 13.04 14.20 -16.14
C ALA A 76 12.40 14.09 -17.54
N VAL A 77 12.52 12.95 -18.23
CA VAL A 77 12.09 12.79 -19.63
C VAL A 77 10.60 13.12 -19.83
N PRO A 78 9.64 12.61 -19.03
CA PRO A 78 8.23 12.95 -19.19
C PRO A 78 7.94 14.45 -19.04
N HIS A 79 8.76 15.16 -18.27
CA HIS A 79 8.63 16.59 -18.06
C HIS A 79 9.28 17.41 -19.18
N LEU A 80 10.47 16.98 -19.63
CA LEU A 80 11.19 17.58 -20.74
C LEU A 80 10.38 17.47 -22.04
N LYS A 81 9.88 16.28 -22.39
CA LYS A 81 9.06 16.07 -23.61
C LYS A 81 7.77 16.87 -23.61
N ARG A 82 7.11 17.03 -22.45
CA ARG A 82 5.93 17.91 -22.34
C ARG A 82 6.27 19.38 -22.50
N LYS A 83 7.42 19.81 -21.97
CA LYS A 83 7.85 21.21 -22.07
C LYS A 83 8.41 21.55 -23.45
N TRP A 84 9.13 20.60 -24.07
CA TRP A 84 9.86 20.73 -25.33
C TRP A 84 9.51 19.54 -26.24
N PRO A 85 8.35 19.58 -26.91
CA PRO A 85 7.86 18.44 -27.70
C PRO A 85 8.78 18.06 -28.87
N HIS A 86 9.64 18.98 -29.33
CA HIS A 86 10.53 18.79 -30.47
C HIS A 86 11.77 17.94 -30.14
N ILE A 87 12.14 17.77 -28.86
CA ILE A 87 13.32 16.98 -28.50
C ILE A 87 13.10 15.52 -28.88
N LYS A 88 14.14 14.85 -29.37
CA LYS A 88 14.13 13.43 -29.71
C LYS A 88 14.77 12.64 -28.59
N LEU A 89 14.04 11.66 -28.06
CA LEU A 89 14.55 10.68 -27.11
C LEU A 89 15.38 9.65 -27.87
N VAL A 90 16.63 9.52 -27.47
CA VAL A 90 17.61 8.61 -28.06
C VAL A 90 17.97 7.55 -27.03
N ALA A 91 17.88 6.28 -27.41
CA ALA A 91 18.22 5.17 -26.52
C ALA A 91 18.68 3.93 -27.31
N GLY A 92 19.38 3.03 -26.64
CA GLY A 92 19.80 1.75 -27.23
C GLY A 92 18.62 0.88 -27.64
N ALA A 93 18.81 0.00 -28.63
CA ALA A 93 17.76 -0.92 -29.10
C ALA A 93 17.10 -1.77 -27.98
N PRO A 94 17.83 -2.30 -26.98
CA PRO A 94 17.19 -3.00 -25.87
C PRO A 94 16.41 -2.04 -24.95
N ALA A 95 16.88 -0.81 -24.75
CA ALA A 95 16.21 0.20 -23.93
C ALA A 95 14.86 0.58 -24.54
N ALA A 96 14.81 0.79 -25.86
CA ALA A 96 13.58 1.10 -26.58
C ALA A 96 12.49 0.02 -26.43
N LYS A 97 12.89 -1.25 -26.28
CA LYS A 97 11.94 -2.35 -26.01
C LYS A 97 11.37 -2.29 -24.59
N VAL A 98 12.22 -2.03 -23.58
CA VAL A 98 11.82 -1.96 -22.17
C VAL A 98 10.90 -0.76 -21.92
N LEU A 99 11.30 0.42 -22.43
CA LEU A 99 10.58 1.68 -22.28
C LEU A 99 9.18 1.68 -22.91
N ASN A 100 8.94 0.79 -23.87
CA ASN A 100 7.68 0.69 -24.60
C ASN A 100 6.61 -0.19 -23.90
N THR A 101 6.86 -0.64 -22.66
CA THR A 101 5.92 -1.45 -21.87
C THR A 101 5.04 -0.57 -20.98
N ASN A 102 3.78 -0.98 -20.74
CA ASN A 102 2.85 -0.20 -19.91
C ASN A 102 3.21 -0.29 -18.41
N GLU A 103 3.86 -1.37 -18.01
CA GLU A 103 4.28 -1.67 -16.65
C GLU A 103 5.39 -0.70 -16.19
N MET A 104 6.30 -0.34 -17.11
CA MET A 104 7.43 0.53 -16.84
C MET A 104 7.04 1.88 -16.24
N TYR A 105 5.92 2.47 -16.67
CA TYR A 105 5.47 3.77 -16.16
C TYR A 105 5.12 3.72 -14.66
N ASN A 106 4.50 2.63 -14.20
CA ASN A 106 4.10 2.50 -12.79
C ASN A 106 5.30 2.20 -11.90
N GLU A 107 6.22 1.35 -12.35
CA GLU A 107 7.47 1.05 -11.64
C GLU A 107 8.35 2.31 -11.53
N PHE A 108 8.49 3.05 -12.63
CA PHE A 108 9.14 4.36 -12.66
C PHE A 108 8.55 5.31 -11.62
N LEU A 109 7.22 5.50 -11.64
CA LEU A 109 6.55 6.49 -10.80
C LEU A 109 6.77 6.22 -9.31
N LEU A 110 6.79 4.95 -8.91
CA LEU A 110 7.02 4.57 -7.51
C LEU A 110 8.44 4.92 -7.05
N VAL A 111 9.45 4.62 -7.86
CA VAL A 111 10.85 4.90 -7.53
C VAL A 111 11.13 6.40 -7.59
N ASP A 112 10.66 7.11 -8.62
CA ASP A 112 10.86 8.56 -8.79
C ASP A 112 10.22 9.35 -7.64
N LEU A 113 9.06 8.91 -7.16
CA LEU A 113 8.43 9.49 -5.97
C LEU A 113 9.26 9.25 -4.70
N GLY A 114 9.83 8.06 -4.53
CA GLY A 114 10.74 7.75 -3.43
C GLY A 114 11.97 8.66 -3.44
N ILE A 115 12.60 8.84 -4.60
CA ILE A 115 13.73 9.77 -4.78
C ILE A 115 13.30 11.21 -4.47
N ALA A 116 12.17 11.67 -5.00
CA ALA A 116 11.67 13.02 -4.74
C ALA A 116 11.43 13.29 -3.24
N GLN A 117 10.92 12.29 -2.51
CA GLN A 117 10.77 12.39 -1.06
C GLN A 117 12.13 12.49 -0.35
N LEU A 118 13.13 11.69 -0.76
CA LEU A 118 14.50 11.76 -0.23
C LEU A 118 15.19 13.09 -0.55
N MET A 119 15.03 13.61 -1.76
CA MET A 119 15.57 14.91 -2.13
C MET A 119 14.90 16.04 -1.33
N LYS A 120 13.58 15.98 -1.15
CA LYS A 120 12.84 16.94 -0.32
C LYS A 120 13.26 16.85 1.14
N ALA A 121 13.46 15.63 1.64
CA ALA A 121 13.99 15.32 2.97
C ALA A 121 15.34 15.97 3.25
N LYS A 122 16.22 16.01 2.24
CA LYS A 122 17.55 16.63 2.31
C LYS A 122 17.54 18.13 2.07
N GLY A 123 16.38 18.71 1.72
CA GLY A 123 16.27 20.11 1.30
C GLY A 123 16.96 20.40 -0.05
N GLU A 124 17.17 19.37 -0.87
CA GLU A 124 17.72 19.52 -2.23
C GLU A 124 16.69 20.08 -3.21
N ILE A 125 15.41 19.85 -2.92
CA ILE A 125 14.27 20.44 -3.64
C ILE A 125 13.32 21.12 -2.66
N GLU A 126 12.67 22.19 -3.12
CA GLU A 126 11.71 22.98 -2.32
C GLU A 126 10.32 22.33 -2.24
N GLY A 127 9.91 21.61 -3.28
CA GLY A 127 8.59 20.99 -3.38
C GLY A 127 8.63 19.69 -4.17
N MET A 128 7.61 18.85 -4.00
CA MET A 128 7.47 17.62 -4.78
C MET A 128 7.20 17.96 -6.24
N PRO A 129 7.78 17.22 -7.20
CA PRO A 129 7.48 17.39 -8.61
C PRO A 129 6.01 17.04 -8.88
N ALA A 130 5.42 17.70 -9.88
CA ALA A 130 4.08 17.33 -10.33
C ALA A 130 4.12 15.88 -10.86
N ILE A 131 3.13 15.07 -10.48
CA ILE A 131 3.05 13.69 -10.99
C ILE A 131 2.77 13.76 -12.50
N PRO A 132 3.55 13.06 -13.35
CA PRO A 132 3.22 12.96 -14.76
C PRO A 132 1.82 12.39 -14.99
N GLU A 133 1.11 12.88 -16.00
CA GLU A 133 -0.03 12.12 -16.54
C GLU A 133 0.53 10.85 -17.20
N ALA A 134 -0.32 9.84 -17.43
CA ALA A 134 0.11 8.58 -18.04
C ALA A 134 1.00 8.85 -19.26
N TYR A 135 2.27 8.45 -19.16
CA TYR A 135 3.31 8.76 -20.13
C TYR A 135 3.89 7.46 -20.69
N ARG A 136 4.13 7.46 -22.00
CA ARG A 136 4.80 6.35 -22.68
C ARG A 136 6.18 6.83 -23.13
N PHE A 137 7.22 6.12 -22.72
CA PHE A 137 8.59 6.42 -23.09
C PHE A 137 8.88 5.93 -24.52
N GLU A 138 8.21 6.53 -25.50
CA GLU A 138 8.48 6.25 -26.92
C GLU A 138 9.85 6.83 -27.30
N VAL A 139 10.74 5.95 -27.75
CA VAL A 139 12.08 6.32 -28.24
C VAL A 139 11.96 6.78 -29.70
N ASP A 140 12.38 8.01 -29.98
CA ASP A 140 12.31 8.59 -31.33
C ASP A 140 13.47 8.10 -32.21
N LEU A 141 14.65 7.91 -31.62
CA LEU A 141 15.86 7.46 -32.31
C LEU A 141 16.49 6.28 -31.57
N VAL A 142 16.56 5.14 -32.23
CA VAL A 142 17.17 3.93 -31.68
C VAL A 142 18.60 3.80 -32.19
N VAL A 143 19.56 3.69 -31.27
CA VAL A 143 21.00 3.57 -31.58
C VAL A 143 21.57 2.21 -31.12
N LYS A 144 22.76 1.88 -31.63
CA LYS A 144 23.57 0.73 -31.22
C LYS A 144 25.06 1.10 -31.15
N GLY A 145 25.88 0.22 -30.58
CA GLY A 145 27.33 0.39 -30.57
C GLY A 145 27.92 0.63 -31.97
N GLY A 146 28.78 1.63 -32.08
CA GLY A 146 29.42 2.08 -33.32
C GLY A 146 28.64 3.15 -34.10
N ASP A 147 27.39 3.43 -33.73
CA ASP A 147 26.67 4.58 -34.29
C ASP A 147 27.26 5.90 -33.75
N ALA A 148 27.00 7.01 -34.44
CA ALA A 148 27.45 8.33 -34.03
C ALA A 148 26.30 9.35 -34.05
N ILE A 149 26.31 10.28 -33.09
CA ILE A 149 25.40 11.43 -33.03
C ILE A 149 26.22 12.70 -33.24
N GLU A 150 25.97 13.38 -34.36
CA GLU A 150 26.65 14.62 -34.73
C GLU A 150 25.85 15.84 -34.25
N LEU A 151 26.46 16.68 -33.43
CA LEU A 151 25.84 17.92 -32.94
C LEU A 151 26.30 19.16 -33.73
N GLY A 152 27.27 19.02 -34.61
CA GLY A 152 27.95 20.12 -35.31
C GLY A 152 29.09 20.74 -34.50
N ASP A 153 29.82 21.69 -35.07
CA ASP A 153 31.02 22.33 -34.47
C ASP A 153 32.09 21.32 -33.99
N ASP A 154 32.24 20.27 -34.81
CA ASP A 154 33.11 19.10 -34.60
C ASP A 154 32.78 18.27 -33.34
N ILE A 155 31.60 18.46 -32.74
CA ILE A 155 31.11 17.65 -31.62
C ILE A 155 30.38 16.42 -32.15
N VAL A 156 30.99 15.24 -31.95
CA VAL A 156 30.46 13.94 -32.38
C VAL A 156 30.57 12.93 -31.25
N TRP A 157 29.45 12.31 -30.90
CA TRP A 157 29.37 11.28 -29.86
C TRP A 157 29.25 9.88 -30.48
N GLU A 158 30.27 9.05 -30.28
CA GLU A 158 30.26 7.63 -30.65
C GLU A 158 29.56 6.81 -29.56
N ILE A 159 28.59 5.98 -29.96
CA ILE A 159 27.80 5.14 -29.05
C ILE A 159 28.51 3.81 -28.80
N ILE A 160 28.51 3.35 -27.55
CA ILE A 160 29.22 2.16 -27.11
C ILE A 160 28.26 1.27 -26.32
N ASP A 161 27.96 0.07 -26.83
CA ASP A 161 27.23 -0.93 -26.05
C ASP A 161 28.07 -1.33 -24.82
N THR A 162 27.47 -1.20 -23.63
CA THR A 162 28.10 -1.48 -22.32
C THR A 162 27.15 -2.23 -21.38
N PRO A 163 26.59 -3.39 -21.79
CA PRO A 163 25.66 -4.15 -20.96
C PRO A 163 26.36 -4.71 -19.71
N GLY A 164 25.56 -5.05 -18.68
CA GLY A 164 26.04 -5.74 -17.47
C GLY A 164 25.43 -5.16 -16.20
N HIS A 165 25.39 -3.83 -16.10
CA HIS A 165 24.62 -3.12 -15.07
C HIS A 165 23.12 -3.30 -15.35
N SER A 166 22.72 -2.93 -16.56
CA SER A 166 21.45 -3.31 -17.16
C SER A 166 21.72 -3.93 -18.53
N ALA A 167 20.76 -4.70 -19.06
CA ALA A 167 20.90 -5.34 -20.37
C ALA A 167 20.87 -4.33 -21.52
N CYS A 168 20.33 -3.13 -21.26
CA CYS A 168 20.15 -2.07 -22.23
C CYS A 168 21.17 -0.94 -22.14
N HIS A 169 22.19 -1.07 -21.28
CA HIS A 169 23.11 0.01 -20.98
C HIS A 169 24.03 0.34 -22.16
N ILE A 170 24.14 1.64 -22.46
CA ILE A 170 25.06 2.23 -23.43
C ILE A 170 25.90 3.33 -22.78
N SER A 171 27.08 3.56 -23.32
CA SER A 171 28.01 4.64 -23.00
C SER A 171 28.24 5.48 -24.25
N ALA A 172 28.82 6.67 -24.11
CA ALA A 172 29.10 7.54 -25.26
C ALA A 172 30.47 8.22 -25.14
N TYR A 173 31.22 8.28 -26.24
CA TYR A 173 32.55 8.89 -26.31
C TYR A 173 32.57 10.08 -27.27
N GLU A 174 33.05 11.22 -26.80
CA GLU A 174 33.29 12.42 -27.60
C GLU A 174 34.81 12.62 -27.77
N ARG A 175 35.24 12.76 -29.02
CA ARG A 175 36.67 12.71 -29.40
C ARG A 175 37.40 14.05 -29.24
N LYS A 176 36.76 15.19 -29.55
CA LYS A 176 37.38 16.52 -29.59
C LYS A 176 37.93 16.91 -28.22
N GLU A 177 37.14 16.69 -27.18
CA GLU A 177 37.46 17.03 -25.80
C GLU A 177 37.93 15.81 -25.00
N GLY A 178 37.75 14.60 -25.53
CA GLY A 178 38.17 13.33 -24.94
C GLY A 178 37.28 12.94 -23.75
N THR A 179 35.98 13.15 -23.87
CA THR A 179 34.98 12.94 -22.80
C THR A 179 34.26 11.61 -23.00
N LEU A 180 34.34 10.72 -22.00
CA LEU A 180 33.65 9.43 -22.02
C LEU A 180 32.54 9.41 -20.96
N VAL A 181 31.29 9.40 -21.37
CA VAL A 181 30.15 9.19 -20.48
C VAL A 181 29.95 7.69 -20.29
N VAL A 182 30.19 7.21 -19.06
CA VAL A 182 30.21 5.78 -18.74
C VAL A 182 28.92 5.27 -18.12
N GLY A 183 27.96 6.16 -17.82
CA GLY A 183 26.74 5.75 -17.18
C GLY A 183 26.98 5.18 -15.78
N ASP A 184 26.31 4.07 -15.52
CA ASP A 184 26.47 3.19 -14.35
C ASP A 184 27.33 1.94 -14.66
N ALA A 185 28.06 1.93 -15.80
CA ALA A 185 28.87 0.78 -16.22
C ALA A 185 30.00 0.42 -15.24
N THR A 186 30.39 1.35 -14.37
CA THR A 186 31.39 1.15 -13.30
C THR A 186 30.79 1.14 -11.89
N GLY A 187 29.46 1.27 -11.78
CA GLY A 187 28.72 1.26 -10.52
C GLY A 187 28.81 2.58 -9.76
N PHE A 188 28.55 2.54 -8.46
CA PHE A 188 28.51 3.75 -7.64
C PHE A 188 29.87 4.03 -7.01
N TYR A 189 30.52 5.12 -7.43
CA TYR A 189 31.83 5.54 -6.92
C TYR A 189 31.69 6.80 -6.04
N VAL A 190 32.39 6.79 -4.91
CA VAL A 190 32.51 7.93 -3.99
C VAL A 190 33.97 8.40 -3.96
N PRO A 191 34.34 9.43 -4.74
CA PRO A 191 35.72 9.89 -4.88
C PRO A 191 36.38 10.25 -3.55
N GLU A 192 35.63 10.87 -2.62
CA GLU A 192 36.15 11.33 -1.33
C GLU A 192 36.60 10.18 -0.43
N LYS A 193 36.06 8.97 -0.68
CA LYS A 193 36.39 7.75 0.06
C LYS A 193 37.25 6.78 -0.75
N ASP A 194 37.42 7.04 -2.05
CA ASP A 194 37.97 6.10 -3.04
C ASP A 194 37.30 4.71 -2.97
N LEU A 195 35.98 4.69 -2.72
CA LEU A 195 35.19 3.48 -2.55
C LEU A 195 34.22 3.26 -3.70
N PHE A 196 34.10 2.00 -4.11
CA PHE A 196 33.15 1.54 -5.11
C PHE A 196 32.10 0.64 -4.46
N TRP A 197 30.85 0.82 -4.88
CA TRP A 197 29.83 -0.20 -4.84
C TRP A 197 29.58 -0.68 -6.27
N PRO A 198 30.07 -1.88 -6.65
CA PRO A 198 29.84 -2.44 -7.97
C PRO A 198 28.35 -2.72 -8.18
N ASN A 199 27.82 -2.51 -9.39
CA ASN A 199 26.38 -2.67 -9.69
C ASN A 199 26.13 -3.65 -10.84
N TYR A 200 26.67 -4.88 -10.78
CA TYR A 200 26.56 -5.89 -11.85
C TYR A 200 25.21 -6.66 -11.80
N PHE A 201 24.08 -5.96 -11.90
CA PHE A 201 22.75 -6.54 -11.66
C PHE A 201 22.31 -7.60 -12.70
N VAL A 202 22.87 -7.56 -13.91
CA VAL A 202 22.57 -8.55 -14.96
C VAL A 202 23.62 -9.66 -15.01
N SER A 203 24.90 -9.31 -15.17
CA SER A 203 25.98 -10.28 -15.38
C SER A 203 27.32 -9.70 -14.97
N LEU A 204 28.04 -10.41 -14.09
CA LEU A 204 29.38 -10.04 -13.64
C LEU A 204 30.37 -9.99 -14.81
N THR A 205 30.41 -11.04 -15.64
CA THR A 205 31.35 -11.13 -16.77
C THR A 205 31.10 -10.03 -17.78
N THR A 206 29.84 -9.85 -18.18
CA THR A 206 29.45 -8.83 -19.16
C THR A 206 29.75 -7.42 -18.64
N TYR A 207 29.54 -7.18 -17.34
CA TYR A 207 29.88 -5.92 -16.69
C TYR A 207 31.39 -5.63 -16.72
N LEU A 208 32.23 -6.62 -16.36
CA LEU A 208 33.69 -6.48 -16.44
C LEU A 208 34.20 -6.30 -17.88
N ASP A 209 33.59 -6.98 -18.85
CA ASP A 209 33.92 -6.83 -20.27
C ASP A 209 33.59 -5.43 -20.78
N SER A 210 32.46 -4.86 -20.34
CA SER A 210 32.07 -3.47 -20.63
C SER A 210 33.07 -2.49 -20.04
N ILE A 211 33.51 -2.68 -18.78
CA ILE A 211 34.54 -1.82 -18.18
C ILE A 211 35.87 -1.91 -18.95
N ARG A 212 36.30 -3.13 -19.33
CA ARG A 212 37.52 -3.35 -20.11
C ARG A 212 37.45 -2.71 -21.51
N LYS A 213 36.27 -2.76 -22.14
CA LYS A 213 36.03 -2.08 -23.41
C LYS A 213 36.16 -0.57 -23.25
N LEU A 214 35.54 0.01 -22.22
CA LEU A 214 35.63 1.44 -21.92
C LEU A 214 37.07 1.89 -21.63
N SER A 215 37.87 1.08 -20.93
CA SER A 215 39.28 1.40 -20.63
C SER A 215 40.20 1.46 -21.86
N SER A 216 39.76 0.95 -23.01
CA SER A 216 40.53 1.01 -24.27
C SER A 216 40.38 2.35 -25.02
N PHE A 217 39.42 3.19 -24.63
CA PHE A 217 39.22 4.49 -25.26
C PHE A 217 40.24 5.51 -24.75
N PRO A 218 40.80 6.37 -25.62
CA PRO A 218 41.74 7.43 -25.23
C PRO A 218 40.99 8.62 -24.59
N ALA A 219 40.27 8.36 -23.51
CA ALA A 219 39.50 9.34 -22.76
C ALA A 219 40.40 10.13 -21.82
N ARG A 220 40.25 11.45 -21.82
CA ARG A 220 40.89 12.36 -20.85
C ARG A 220 40.09 12.45 -19.56
N ARG A 221 38.79 12.17 -19.64
CA ARG A 221 37.88 12.13 -18.50
C ARG A 221 36.80 11.07 -18.65
N ALA A 222 36.38 10.48 -17.53
CA ALA A 222 35.22 9.62 -17.43
C ALA A 222 34.11 10.30 -16.62
N VAL A 223 32.92 10.38 -17.18
CA VAL A 223 31.76 11.07 -16.62
C VAL A 223 30.77 10.01 -16.15
N LEU A 224 30.57 9.94 -14.82
CA LEU A 224 29.67 8.99 -14.19
C LEU A 224 28.28 9.59 -14.05
N SER A 225 27.27 8.73 -13.96
CA SER A 225 25.90 9.16 -13.71
C SER A 225 25.59 9.45 -12.25
N HIS A 226 26.56 9.27 -11.36
CA HIS A 226 26.49 9.68 -9.97
C HIS A 226 27.83 10.23 -9.46
N ASN A 227 27.75 11.35 -8.74
CA ASN A 227 28.77 12.03 -7.92
C ASN A 227 29.97 12.65 -8.63
N ALA A 228 30.53 12.01 -9.66
CA ALA A 228 31.91 12.27 -10.06
C ALA A 228 32.11 12.47 -11.57
N VAL A 229 33.05 13.37 -11.88
CA VAL A 229 33.78 13.38 -13.15
C VAL A 229 35.22 13.04 -12.81
N ILE A 230 35.74 11.98 -13.39
CA ILE A 230 37.11 11.52 -13.18
C ILE A 230 38.00 12.19 -14.22
N GLU A 231 38.98 12.96 -13.77
CA GLU A 231 39.98 13.58 -14.63
C GLU A 231 41.37 12.99 -14.36
N GLY A 232 42.24 13.04 -15.37
CA GLY A 232 43.61 12.55 -15.26
C GLY A 232 43.75 11.09 -15.69
N ASP A 233 44.19 10.21 -14.79
CA ASP A 233 44.46 8.80 -15.09
C ASP A 233 43.17 7.96 -15.12
N VAL A 234 42.40 8.14 -16.19
CA VAL A 234 41.13 7.43 -16.43
C VAL A 234 41.34 5.91 -16.55
N TYR A 235 42.48 5.47 -17.09
CA TYR A 235 42.81 4.05 -17.18
C TYR A 235 42.91 3.42 -15.79
N ARG A 236 43.65 4.05 -14.86
CA ARG A 236 43.75 3.58 -13.48
C ARG A 236 42.40 3.58 -12.75
N TYR A 237 41.51 4.53 -13.05
CA TYR A 237 40.15 4.51 -12.51
C TYR A 237 39.39 3.24 -12.92
N PHE A 238 39.44 2.85 -14.20
CA PHE A 238 38.80 1.61 -14.66
C PHE A 238 39.45 0.37 -14.05
N GLU A 239 40.77 0.36 -13.85
CA GLU A 239 41.44 -0.73 -13.12
C GLU A 239 40.94 -0.86 -11.68
N LYS A 240 40.77 0.27 -10.97
CA LYS A 240 40.17 0.27 -9.62
C LYS A 240 38.75 -0.27 -9.63
N ALA A 241 37.91 0.14 -10.59
CA ALA A 241 36.53 -0.34 -10.71
C ALA A 241 36.48 -1.87 -10.94
N MET A 242 37.32 -2.40 -11.84
CA MET A 242 37.43 -3.85 -12.07
C MET A 242 37.92 -4.60 -10.83
N ASN A 243 38.93 -4.07 -10.12
CA ASN A 243 39.46 -4.69 -8.91
C ASN A 243 38.44 -4.70 -7.76
N ALA A 244 37.72 -3.59 -7.55
CA ALA A 244 36.66 -3.53 -6.55
C ALA A 244 35.52 -4.52 -6.87
N THR A 245 35.17 -4.65 -8.14
CA THR A 245 34.16 -5.61 -8.61
C THR A 245 34.58 -7.06 -8.33
N ARG A 246 35.82 -7.43 -8.66
CA ARG A 246 36.38 -8.76 -8.34
C ARG A 246 36.39 -9.03 -6.84
N LYS A 247 36.88 -8.09 -6.04
CA LYS A 247 36.94 -8.21 -4.58
C LYS A 247 35.56 -8.40 -3.96
N TYR A 248 34.55 -7.63 -4.41
CA TYR A 248 33.18 -7.78 -3.94
C TYR A 248 32.62 -9.17 -4.25
N HIS A 249 32.86 -9.67 -5.47
CA HIS A 249 32.43 -10.99 -5.89
C HIS A 249 33.08 -12.10 -5.05
N GLU A 250 34.40 -12.06 -4.89
CA GLU A 250 35.18 -13.03 -4.11
C GLU A 250 34.77 -13.06 -2.64
N ASP A 251 34.57 -11.90 -2.02
CA ASP A 251 34.06 -11.80 -0.64
C ASP A 251 32.67 -12.45 -0.54
N THR A 252 31.77 -12.12 -1.46
CA THR A 252 30.41 -12.68 -1.47
C THR A 252 30.43 -14.22 -1.58
N VAL A 253 31.21 -14.77 -2.52
CA VAL A 253 31.33 -16.23 -2.71
C VAL A 253 31.96 -16.90 -1.48
N SER A 254 33.01 -16.30 -0.90
CA SER A 254 33.66 -16.79 0.32
C SER A 254 32.70 -16.85 1.51
N ARG A 255 31.92 -15.77 1.70
CA ARG A 255 30.91 -15.66 2.77
C ARG A 255 29.79 -16.70 2.61
N LEU A 256 29.33 -16.94 1.39
CA LEU A 256 28.39 -18.02 1.12
C LEU A 256 29.00 -19.41 1.40
N GLY A 257 30.28 -19.61 1.05
CA GLY A 257 31.01 -20.86 1.28
C GLY A 257 31.21 -21.21 2.76
N ARG A 258 31.35 -20.21 3.64
CA ARG A 258 31.43 -20.40 5.11
C ARG A 258 30.08 -20.54 5.81
N GLY A 259 28.97 -20.47 5.06
CA GLY A 259 27.61 -20.68 5.57
C GLY A 259 26.87 -19.42 6.03
N ASP A 260 27.34 -18.21 5.72
CA ASP A 260 26.54 -17.00 5.94
C ASP A 260 25.25 -17.06 5.11
N SER A 261 24.14 -16.59 5.66
CA SER A 261 22.89 -16.47 4.92
C SER A 261 22.94 -15.33 3.89
N GLU A 262 22.27 -15.50 2.75
CA GLU A 262 22.12 -14.45 1.74
C GLU A 262 21.49 -13.19 2.36
N GLU A 263 20.55 -13.37 3.29
CA GLU A 263 19.91 -12.28 4.02
C GLU A 263 20.89 -11.46 4.85
N SER A 264 21.84 -12.10 5.55
CA SER A 264 22.84 -11.39 6.37
C SER A 264 23.81 -10.60 5.49
N ILE A 265 24.32 -11.23 4.43
CA ILE A 265 25.24 -10.57 3.48
C ILE A 265 24.56 -9.37 2.82
N ALA A 266 23.29 -9.52 2.40
CA ALA A 266 22.53 -8.44 1.78
C ALA A 266 22.25 -7.29 2.75
N LEU A 267 21.96 -7.59 4.02
CA LEU A 267 21.69 -6.60 5.05
C LEU A 267 22.92 -5.76 5.38
N GLU A 268 24.07 -6.41 5.59
CA GLU A 268 25.35 -5.74 5.80
C GLU A 268 25.77 -4.94 4.55
N GLY A 269 25.55 -5.49 3.35
CA GLY A 269 25.76 -4.79 2.09
C GLY A 269 24.94 -3.52 1.99
N ALA A 270 23.64 -3.58 2.28
CA ALA A 270 22.76 -2.41 2.27
C ALA A 270 23.17 -1.37 3.33
N GLN A 271 23.59 -1.81 4.52
CA GLN A 271 24.13 -0.93 5.56
C GLN A 271 25.41 -0.23 5.08
N PHE A 272 26.34 -0.96 4.46
CA PHE A 272 27.55 -0.41 3.86
C PHE A 272 27.21 0.64 2.79
N VAL A 273 26.31 0.31 1.86
CA VAL A 273 25.87 1.24 0.80
C VAL A 273 25.24 2.49 1.40
N SER A 274 24.46 2.35 2.47
CA SER A 274 23.87 3.49 3.20
C SER A 274 24.92 4.41 3.83
N THR A 275 26.15 3.94 4.04
CA THR A 275 27.28 4.81 4.44
C THR A 275 27.90 5.56 3.26
N LEU A 276 27.71 5.06 2.04
CA LEU A 276 28.21 5.68 0.82
C LEU A 276 27.21 6.69 0.26
N THR A 277 25.92 6.35 0.32
CA THR A 277 24.86 7.12 -0.33
C THR A 277 23.49 6.86 0.28
N ASP A 278 22.62 7.86 0.17
CA ASP A 278 21.22 7.83 0.59
C ASP A 278 20.31 8.27 -0.57
N ILE A 279 20.71 7.99 -1.81
CA ILE A 279 19.95 8.36 -3.02
C ILE A 279 18.71 7.50 -3.26
N GLN A 280 18.67 6.30 -2.67
CA GLN A 280 17.55 5.36 -2.76
C GLN A 280 17.13 4.87 -1.37
N PRO A 281 15.88 4.43 -1.18
CA PRO A 281 15.44 3.83 0.09
C PRO A 281 16.25 2.58 0.45
N PHE A 282 16.46 2.34 1.75
CA PHE A 282 17.26 1.21 2.25
C PHE A 282 16.85 -0.16 1.67
N LYS A 283 15.55 -0.41 1.49
CA LYS A 283 15.05 -1.68 0.93
C LYS A 283 15.48 -1.88 -0.53
N VAL A 284 15.52 -0.81 -1.33
CA VAL A 284 16.02 -0.88 -2.71
C VAL A 284 17.48 -1.33 -2.70
N MET A 285 18.31 -0.73 -1.83
CA MET A 285 19.71 -1.13 -1.69
C MET A 285 19.85 -2.59 -1.24
N TYR A 286 19.03 -3.03 -0.29
CA TYR A 286 18.97 -4.43 0.16
C TYR A 286 18.64 -5.40 -0.98
N ASP A 287 17.63 -5.10 -1.79
CA ASP A 287 17.23 -5.96 -2.92
C ASP A 287 18.30 -6.00 -4.01
N LEU A 288 18.93 -4.87 -4.31
CA LEU A 288 20.06 -4.80 -5.24
C LEU A 288 21.24 -5.62 -4.74
N CYS A 289 21.55 -5.59 -3.43
CA CYS A 289 22.54 -6.47 -2.82
C CYS A 289 22.17 -7.95 -2.97
N LYS A 290 20.89 -8.35 -2.76
CA LYS A 290 20.44 -9.72 -3.00
C LYS A 290 20.64 -10.16 -4.45
N ILE A 291 20.32 -9.29 -5.41
CA ILE A 291 20.54 -9.58 -6.84
C ILE A 291 22.02 -9.84 -7.10
N MET A 292 22.91 -9.00 -6.60
CA MET A 292 24.36 -9.19 -6.78
C MET A 292 24.88 -10.48 -6.14
N ILE A 293 24.35 -10.86 -4.97
CA ILE A 293 24.68 -12.14 -4.33
C ILE A 293 24.30 -13.30 -5.24
N GLN A 294 23.10 -13.27 -5.83
CA GLN A 294 22.68 -14.28 -6.80
C GLN A 294 23.57 -14.31 -8.05
N ARG A 295 23.97 -13.13 -8.58
CA ARG A 295 24.89 -13.06 -9.73
C ARG A 295 26.27 -13.61 -9.39
N SER A 296 26.79 -13.28 -8.21
CA SER A 296 28.03 -13.85 -7.71
C SER A 296 27.94 -15.36 -7.55
N ARG A 297 26.82 -15.89 -7.06
CA ARG A 297 26.60 -17.34 -6.94
C ARG A 297 26.64 -18.05 -8.29
N VAL A 298 25.92 -17.54 -9.29
CA VAL A 298 25.90 -18.12 -10.64
C VAL A 298 27.30 -18.15 -11.26
N ASN A 299 28.09 -17.08 -11.05
CA ASN A 299 29.46 -17.02 -11.55
C ASN A 299 30.46 -17.85 -10.73
N GLY A 300 30.24 -18.00 -9.42
CA GLY A 300 31.08 -18.83 -8.53
C GLY A 300 30.87 -20.35 -8.73
N VAL A 301 29.73 -20.78 -9.28
CA VAL A 301 29.54 -22.19 -9.70
C VAL A 301 30.28 -22.48 -11.02
N ALA A 302 30.57 -21.45 -11.83
CA ALA A 302 31.30 -21.56 -13.09
C ALA A 302 32.82 -21.37 -12.95
N SER A 303 33.34 -20.98 -11.78
CA SER A 303 34.74 -20.65 -11.55
C SER A 303 35.64 -21.86 -11.25
N SER A 304 35.59 -22.89 -12.09
CA SER A 304 36.70 -23.86 -12.25
C SER A 304 37.66 -23.47 -13.37
N PHE A 305 37.49 -22.31 -14.00
CA PHE A 305 38.41 -21.74 -14.97
C PHE A 305 38.85 -20.34 -14.52
N PHE A 306 40.17 -20.11 -14.50
CA PHE A 306 40.91 -18.91 -14.08
C PHE A 306 41.42 -18.86 -12.63
N LEU A 307 42.27 -19.83 -12.28
CA LEU A 307 43.43 -19.57 -11.42
C LEU A 307 44.57 -19.03 -12.30
N LEU A 308 44.94 -17.77 -12.16
CA LEU A 308 46.29 -17.29 -12.46
C LEU A 308 46.69 -16.21 -11.43
N GLU A 309 47.42 -16.70 -10.42
CA GLU A 309 48.51 -16.12 -9.61
C GLU A 309 48.64 -14.59 -9.45
N ASN A 310 48.56 -14.15 -8.18
CA ASN A 310 49.21 -12.94 -7.66
C ASN A 310 50.66 -13.26 -7.24
N PRO A 311 51.57 -12.26 -7.24
CA PRO A 311 52.64 -12.20 -6.26
C PRO A 311 52.51 -10.97 -5.34
N GLU A 312 52.21 -11.28 -4.07
CA GLU A 312 52.72 -10.75 -2.80
C GLU A 312 53.21 -9.30 -2.64
N GLY A 313 52.78 -8.66 -1.53
CA GLY A 313 53.41 -7.47 -0.95
C GLY A 313 52.66 -6.91 0.27
N SER A 314 53.24 -7.09 1.45
CA SER A 314 52.73 -6.98 2.83
C SER A 314 52.61 -5.58 3.49
N VAL A 315 51.58 -5.38 4.36
CA VAL A 315 51.63 -4.79 5.75
C VAL A 315 51.66 -3.22 5.91
N PRO A 316 51.16 -2.56 6.99
CA PRO A 316 49.96 -2.70 7.85
C PRO A 316 49.29 -1.33 8.30
N ASP A 317 48.34 -1.41 9.25
CA ASP A 317 47.37 -0.46 9.85
C ASP A 317 47.80 0.87 10.56
N ALA A 318 46.77 1.75 10.69
CA ALA A 318 46.32 2.54 11.88
C ALA A 318 46.32 4.09 11.74
N PRO A 319 45.53 4.88 12.52
CA PRO A 319 44.16 4.70 13.05
C PRO A 319 43.23 5.95 12.86
N VAL A 320 41.96 5.77 13.26
CA VAL A 320 40.81 6.69 13.25
C VAL A 320 40.90 7.79 14.33
N LEU A 321 40.37 8.99 14.05
CA LEU A 321 40.01 10.01 15.05
C LEU A 321 38.60 10.57 14.81
N GLU A 322 37.84 10.65 15.89
CA GLU A 322 36.42 10.98 16.00
C GLU A 322 36.04 12.46 15.85
N SER A 323 34.75 12.62 15.56
CA SER A 323 33.88 13.77 15.34
C SER A 323 33.69 14.77 16.49
N LYS A 324 33.25 16.01 16.16
CA LYS A 324 32.26 16.77 16.95
C LYS A 324 31.29 17.60 16.07
N GLU A 325 30.00 17.35 16.32
CA GLU A 325 28.77 18.19 16.40
C GLU A 325 28.84 19.69 16.00
N SER A 326 27.78 20.44 15.65
CA SER A 326 26.41 20.30 15.09
C SER A 326 25.77 21.69 15.32
N GLU A 327 25.07 22.31 14.37
CA GLU A 327 24.12 23.39 14.71
C GLU A 327 23.03 23.61 13.63
N LYS A 328 21.79 23.78 14.10
CA LYS A 328 20.50 23.77 13.36
C LYS A 328 20.12 25.17 12.84
N VAL A 329 19.44 25.23 11.68
CA VAL A 329 18.56 26.36 11.29
C VAL A 329 17.25 25.83 10.71
N SER A 330 16.17 26.55 11.02
CA SER A 330 14.74 26.24 10.96
C SER A 330 14.11 26.10 9.56
N SER A 331 13.00 25.36 9.56
CA SER A 331 12.13 24.93 8.45
C SER A 331 10.98 25.89 8.13
N ASP A 332 10.60 25.97 6.85
CA ASP A 332 9.20 26.11 6.42
C ASP A 332 9.04 25.56 4.98
N PHE A 333 8.41 24.38 4.84
CA PHE A 333 7.93 23.82 3.56
C PHE A 333 6.68 22.97 3.85
N GLY A 334 5.63 23.14 3.03
CA GLY A 334 4.29 22.58 3.20
C GLY A 334 4.04 21.25 2.47
N ALA A 335 3.17 20.44 3.08
CA ALA A 335 2.84 19.05 2.73
C ALA A 335 2.07 18.87 1.41
N ILE A 336 2.52 17.93 0.57
CA ILE A 336 1.87 17.52 -0.68
C ILE A 336 1.30 16.10 -0.52
N MET A 337 -0.01 15.94 -0.72
CA MET A 337 -0.73 14.65 -0.65
C MET A 337 -0.53 13.79 -1.91
N LEU A 338 -0.40 12.47 -1.73
CA LEU A 338 -0.38 11.48 -2.81
C LEU A 338 -1.79 11.16 -3.34
N PRO A 339 -1.95 10.84 -4.63
CA PRO A 339 -3.25 10.57 -5.24
C PRO A 339 -3.84 9.23 -4.78
N ALA A 340 -5.06 9.29 -4.26
CA ALA A 340 -5.86 8.13 -3.86
C ALA A 340 -6.36 7.35 -5.09
N LYS A 341 -5.64 6.30 -5.51
CA LYS A 341 -6.18 5.27 -6.41
C LYS A 341 -5.77 3.89 -5.92
N LYS A 342 -6.78 3.09 -5.50
CA LYS A 342 -6.62 1.74 -4.97
C LYS A 342 -5.92 0.80 -5.96
N MET A 343 -4.64 0.55 -5.73
CA MET A 343 -3.96 -0.67 -6.13
C MET A 343 -3.57 -1.38 -4.84
N SER A 344 -3.86 -2.67 -4.73
CA SER A 344 -3.41 -3.47 -3.59
C SER A 344 -1.88 -3.46 -3.54
N LEU A 345 -1.31 -2.93 -2.48
CA LEU A 345 0.15 -2.84 -2.31
C LEU A 345 0.78 -4.24 -2.23
N SER A 346 1.81 -4.50 -3.05
CA SER A 346 2.64 -5.71 -2.95
C SER A 346 3.50 -5.68 -1.66
N LEU A 347 4.04 -6.84 -1.27
CA LEU A 347 5.03 -6.96 -0.19
C LEU A 347 6.13 -5.89 -0.27
N ASN A 348 6.67 -5.67 -1.48
CA ASN A 348 7.75 -4.72 -1.73
C ASN A 348 7.27 -3.26 -1.61
N ASP A 349 6.05 -2.96 -2.03
CA ASP A 349 5.47 -1.62 -1.89
C ASP A 349 5.25 -1.28 -0.41
N ARG A 350 4.80 -2.25 0.39
CA ARG A 350 4.59 -2.09 1.84
C ARG A 350 5.90 -1.85 2.58
N LEU A 351 6.94 -2.62 2.27
CA LEU A 351 8.27 -2.43 2.86
C LEU A 351 8.87 -1.08 2.47
N SER A 352 8.71 -0.66 1.22
CA SER A 352 9.17 0.65 0.73
C SER A 352 8.46 1.79 1.44
N LEU A 353 7.13 1.74 1.55
CA LEU A 353 6.35 2.73 2.29
C LEU A 353 6.77 2.78 3.77
N MET A 354 7.00 1.64 4.42
CA MET A 354 7.48 1.61 5.80
C MET A 354 8.87 2.22 5.97
N ALA A 355 9.78 1.95 5.04
CA ALA A 355 11.11 2.56 5.05
C ALA A 355 11.04 4.08 4.87
N LEU A 356 10.20 4.56 3.95
CA LEU A 356 9.95 6.00 3.74
C LEU A 356 9.34 6.66 4.98
N ILE A 357 8.42 5.97 5.66
CA ILE A 357 7.83 6.42 6.92
C ILE A 357 8.90 6.53 8.02
N ASP A 358 9.75 5.50 8.18
CA ASP A 358 10.82 5.48 9.19
C ASP A 358 11.89 6.54 8.95
N GLU A 359 12.37 6.63 7.72
CA GLU A 359 13.37 7.63 7.34
C GLU A 359 12.83 9.05 7.49
N GLY A 360 11.58 9.26 7.08
CA GLY A 360 10.84 10.49 7.36
C GLY A 360 10.85 10.85 8.84
N MET A 361 10.59 9.89 9.74
CA MET A 361 10.65 10.14 11.18
C MET A 361 12.06 10.43 11.69
N ARG A 362 13.06 9.65 11.29
CA ARG A 362 14.46 9.86 11.71
C ARG A 362 14.95 11.25 11.34
N ARG A 363 14.51 11.77 10.18
CA ARG A 363 14.82 13.11 9.68
C ARG A 363 13.83 14.20 10.14
N GLY A 364 12.78 13.85 10.88
CA GLY A 364 11.78 14.80 11.41
C GLY A 364 10.88 15.45 10.35
N LEU A 365 10.63 14.74 9.25
CA LEU A 365 9.95 15.26 8.06
C LEU A 365 8.44 15.01 8.12
N ALA A 366 7.69 16.09 8.02
CA ALA A 366 6.23 16.12 8.15
C ALA A 366 5.46 15.49 6.98
N GLU A 367 6.14 15.25 5.87
CA GLU A 367 5.52 14.92 4.58
C GLU A 367 5.76 13.47 4.15
N ALA A 368 6.32 12.65 5.03
CA ALA A 368 6.39 11.22 4.79
C ALA A 368 4.97 10.68 4.55
N PRO A 369 4.79 9.68 3.66
CA PRO A 369 3.47 9.11 3.39
C PRO A 369 2.85 8.67 4.70
N VAL A 370 1.86 9.42 5.19
CA VAL A 370 1.20 9.15 6.46
C VAL A 370 0.70 7.71 6.39
N SER A 371 0.94 6.95 7.47
CA SER A 371 0.58 5.53 7.68
C SER A 371 -0.83 5.07 7.27
N ALA A 372 -1.68 6.01 6.80
CA ALA A 372 -2.95 5.77 6.17
C ALA A 372 -2.84 4.68 5.11
N ASP A 373 -1.97 4.79 4.10
CA ASP A 373 -2.00 3.87 2.95
C ASP A 373 -1.63 2.42 3.30
N LEU A 374 -0.65 2.21 4.19
CA LEU A 374 -0.23 0.86 4.60
C LEU A 374 -1.35 0.02 5.24
N PHE A 375 -2.23 0.65 6.03
CA PHE A 375 -3.33 -0.04 6.73
C PHE A 375 -4.71 0.30 6.17
N ASN A 376 -4.78 1.02 5.04
CA ASN A 376 -6.02 1.40 4.38
C ASN A 376 -6.62 0.22 3.63
N ASP A 377 -5.83 -0.44 2.77
CA ASP A 377 -6.25 -1.60 1.98
C ASP A 377 -6.85 -2.69 2.86
N LEU A 378 -6.17 -2.97 3.97
CA LEU A 378 -6.62 -3.90 5.00
C LEU A 378 -8.02 -3.54 5.54
N TRP A 379 -8.30 -2.26 5.74
CA TRP A 379 -9.56 -1.79 6.32
C TRP A 379 -10.72 -1.71 5.34
N GLU A 380 -10.41 -1.44 4.09
CA GLU A 380 -11.39 -1.57 3.02
C GLU A 380 -11.75 -3.02 2.77
N LEU A 381 -10.75 -3.92 2.81
CA LEU A 381 -10.97 -5.35 2.68
C LEU A 381 -11.80 -5.88 3.85
N VAL A 382 -11.48 -5.53 5.10
CA VAL A 382 -12.32 -5.90 6.25
C VAL A 382 -13.73 -5.31 6.13
N GLY A 383 -13.86 -4.09 5.59
CA GLY A 383 -15.17 -3.49 5.30
C GLY A 383 -15.97 -4.30 4.27
N ALA A 384 -15.31 -4.76 3.20
CA ALA A 384 -15.92 -5.64 2.21
C ALA A 384 -16.30 -7.00 2.82
N THR A 385 -15.42 -7.62 3.62
CA THR A 385 -15.66 -8.88 4.34
C THR A 385 -16.84 -8.80 5.28
N ALA A 386 -16.95 -7.72 6.06
CA ALA A 386 -18.07 -7.51 6.95
C ALA A 386 -19.38 -7.23 6.19
N LYS A 387 -19.35 -6.49 5.07
CA LYS A 387 -20.55 -6.19 4.27
C LYS A 387 -21.05 -7.37 3.44
N GLY A 388 -20.14 -8.24 2.98
CA GLY A 388 -20.48 -9.49 2.28
C GLY A 388 -21.07 -10.56 3.19
N GLY A 389 -20.68 -10.56 4.48
CA GLY A 389 -21.18 -11.49 5.49
C GLY A 389 -22.60 -11.19 5.94
N ARG A 390 -23.62 -11.71 5.26
CA ARG A 390 -24.99 -11.73 5.79
C ARG A 390 -25.18 -12.94 6.70
N ILE A 391 -25.45 -12.69 7.99
CA ILE A 391 -25.69 -13.71 9.01
C ILE A 391 -27.08 -14.31 8.81
N ASN A 392 -27.16 -15.59 8.45
CA ASN A 392 -28.40 -16.37 8.48
C ASN A 392 -28.17 -17.65 9.27
N ARG A 393 -28.76 -17.78 10.48
CA ARG A 393 -28.63 -18.97 11.33
C ARG A 393 -29.21 -20.21 10.64
N LEU A 394 -28.38 -21.21 10.34
CA LEU A 394 -28.81 -22.61 10.17
C LEU A 394 -27.63 -23.57 10.42
N LYS A 395 -27.90 -24.59 11.25
CA LYS A 395 -27.01 -25.74 11.51
C LYS A 395 -26.93 -26.64 10.26
N PHE A 396 -25.76 -27.21 10.03
CA PHE A 396 -25.41 -28.04 8.89
C PHE A 396 -25.45 -29.53 9.25
N GLU A 397 -25.95 -30.35 8.33
CA GLU A 397 -25.54 -31.75 8.18
C GLU A 397 -25.20 -32.00 6.69
N ASP A 398 -23.96 -32.44 6.51
CA ASP A 398 -23.34 -33.20 5.42
C ASP A 398 -23.22 -32.69 3.97
N SER A 399 -22.08 -33.12 3.42
CA SER A 399 -21.32 -32.58 2.29
C SER A 399 -21.48 -33.40 0.99
N LYS A 400 -20.94 -32.85 -0.13
CA LYS A 400 -20.68 -33.43 -1.49
C LYS A 400 -21.77 -33.28 -2.60
N ASN A 401 -22.03 -32.09 -3.20
CA ASN A 401 -23.21 -31.91 -4.10
C ASN A 401 -23.20 -30.85 -5.27
N GLY A 402 -22.29 -30.91 -6.27
CA GLY A 402 -22.60 -30.46 -7.66
C GLY A 402 -22.23 -29.04 -8.15
N PHE A 403 -21.08 -28.47 -7.75
CA PHE A 403 -20.57 -27.17 -8.26
C PHE A 403 -19.74 -27.34 -9.56
N GLN A 404 -19.91 -26.46 -10.54
CA GLN A 404 -19.19 -26.48 -11.83
C GLN A 404 -18.65 -25.08 -12.19
N MET A 405 -17.52 -25.03 -12.90
CA MET A 405 -16.86 -23.79 -13.35
C MET A 405 -16.80 -23.78 -14.88
N PHE A 406 -17.10 -22.62 -15.49
CA PHE A 406 -17.00 -22.39 -16.93
C PHE A 406 -16.12 -21.16 -17.19
N GLU A 407 -15.09 -21.30 -18.02
CA GLU A 407 -14.16 -20.20 -18.35
C GLU A 407 -14.46 -19.61 -19.73
N VAL A 408 -14.40 -18.28 -19.84
CA VAL A 408 -14.49 -17.54 -21.11
C VAL A 408 -13.09 -17.03 -21.45
N LYS A 409 -12.54 -17.50 -22.57
CA LYS A 409 -11.19 -17.16 -23.04
C LYS A 409 -11.22 -16.29 -24.29
N ALA A 410 -10.20 -15.46 -24.45
CA ALA A 410 -9.91 -14.74 -25.70
C ALA A 410 -9.34 -15.71 -26.74
N ASP A 411 -9.37 -15.33 -28.02
CA ASP A 411 -8.73 -16.09 -29.10
C ASP A 411 -7.21 -16.24 -28.90
N SER A 412 -6.59 -15.35 -28.11
CA SER A 412 -5.20 -15.43 -27.65
C SER A 412 -4.95 -16.43 -26.51
N GLY A 413 -6.00 -17.05 -25.96
CA GLY A 413 -5.94 -18.01 -24.85
C GLY A 413 -6.06 -17.42 -23.44
N GLU A 414 -6.11 -16.09 -23.30
CA GLU A 414 -6.25 -15.41 -22.01
C GLU A 414 -7.63 -15.62 -21.38
N ASN A 415 -7.70 -15.82 -20.07
CA ASN A 415 -8.95 -15.94 -19.32
C ASN A 415 -9.61 -14.57 -19.09
N LEU A 416 -10.70 -14.31 -19.81
CA LEU A 416 -11.46 -13.06 -19.75
C LEU A 416 -12.46 -13.05 -18.59
N ALA A 417 -13.13 -14.18 -18.34
CA ALA A 417 -14.08 -14.32 -17.24
C ALA A 417 -14.21 -15.78 -16.77
N ARG A 418 -14.62 -15.98 -15.51
CA ARG A 418 -14.99 -17.28 -14.95
C ARG A 418 -16.40 -17.24 -14.40
N LEU A 419 -17.24 -18.18 -14.83
CA LEU A 419 -18.61 -18.35 -14.38
C LEU A 419 -18.66 -19.50 -13.39
N ASN A 420 -19.13 -19.22 -12.19
CA ASN A 420 -19.24 -20.19 -11.12
C ASN A 420 -20.70 -20.61 -10.97
N MET A 421 -20.94 -21.92 -11.00
CA MET A 421 -22.27 -22.46 -11.27
C MET A 421 -22.62 -23.64 -10.38
N ILE A 422 -23.92 -23.85 -10.15
CA ILE A 422 -24.44 -25.08 -9.56
C ILE A 422 -25.29 -25.81 -10.58
N TYR A 423 -24.96 -27.09 -10.80
CA TYR A 423 -25.77 -27.97 -11.62
C TYR A 423 -26.82 -28.69 -10.77
N LEU A 424 -28.08 -28.55 -11.16
CA LEU A 424 -29.23 -29.19 -10.56
C LEU A 424 -29.87 -30.12 -11.58
N ARG A 425 -29.79 -31.43 -11.36
CA ARG A 425 -30.28 -32.45 -12.32
C ARG A 425 -31.79 -32.65 -12.28
N LYS A 426 -32.45 -32.43 -11.14
CA LYS A 426 -33.89 -32.65 -10.92
C LYS A 426 -34.53 -31.38 -10.37
N PRO A 427 -35.81 -31.11 -10.67
CA PRO A 427 -36.74 -31.84 -11.55
C PRO A 427 -36.46 -31.71 -13.06
N ILE A 428 -35.73 -30.68 -13.47
CA ILE A 428 -35.22 -30.50 -14.84
C ILE A 428 -33.73 -30.11 -14.76
N PRO A 429 -32.91 -30.46 -15.76
CA PRO A 429 -31.51 -30.01 -15.83
C PRO A 429 -31.45 -28.49 -15.80
N CYS A 430 -30.75 -27.96 -14.79
CA CYS A 430 -30.69 -26.54 -14.51
C CYS A 430 -29.29 -26.16 -14.07
N TYR A 431 -28.80 -25.06 -14.63
CA TYR A 431 -27.54 -24.43 -14.26
C TYR A 431 -27.84 -23.08 -13.64
N TYR A 432 -27.62 -22.98 -12.34
CA TYR A 432 -27.73 -21.72 -11.62
C TYR A 432 -26.37 -21.02 -11.60
N LEU A 433 -26.29 -19.85 -12.23
CA LEU A 433 -25.11 -18.99 -12.24
C LEU A 433 -25.08 -18.19 -10.94
N VAL A 434 -24.05 -18.45 -10.15
CA VAL A 434 -23.91 -17.91 -8.80
C VAL A 434 -23.25 -16.54 -8.85
N TYR A 435 -22.06 -16.47 -9.46
CA TYR A 435 -21.34 -15.23 -9.67
C TYR A 435 -20.38 -15.36 -10.84
N VAL A 436 -19.94 -14.20 -11.36
CA VAL A 436 -19.00 -14.09 -12.47
C VAL A 436 -17.76 -13.34 -12.00
N GLU A 437 -16.58 -13.95 -12.14
CA GLU A 437 -15.30 -13.28 -11.95
C GLU A 437 -14.85 -12.71 -13.30
N VAL A 438 -14.61 -11.41 -13.35
CA VAL A 438 -14.05 -10.75 -14.54
C VAL A 438 -12.65 -10.24 -14.20
N ALA A 439 -11.69 -10.58 -15.07
CA ALA A 439 -10.32 -10.10 -14.95
C ALA A 439 -10.30 -8.57 -14.93
N ALA A 440 -9.49 -7.99 -14.04
CA ALA A 440 -9.51 -6.56 -13.72
C ALA A 440 -9.45 -5.61 -14.95
N PRO A 441 -8.66 -5.89 -16.02
CA PRO A 441 -8.57 -5.03 -17.21
C PRO A 441 -9.87 -4.92 -18.03
N PHE A 442 -10.81 -5.83 -17.81
CA PHE A 442 -12.00 -6.03 -18.64
C PHE A 442 -13.32 -5.67 -17.97
N ARG A 443 -13.26 -5.22 -16.71
CA ARG A 443 -14.44 -4.71 -15.99
C ARG A 443 -14.97 -3.45 -16.69
N ARG A 444 -16.30 -3.34 -16.84
CA ARG A 444 -17.01 -2.21 -17.49
C ARG A 444 -16.75 -2.01 -18.99
N LYS A 445 -16.08 -2.94 -19.68
CA LYS A 445 -15.86 -2.90 -21.14
C LYS A 445 -16.89 -3.71 -21.95
N GLY A 446 -18.14 -3.77 -21.50
CA GLY A 446 -19.21 -4.52 -22.20
C GLY A 446 -19.12 -6.06 -22.11
N LEU A 447 -18.16 -6.61 -21.36
CA LEU A 447 -17.95 -8.06 -21.24
C LEU A 447 -19.17 -8.81 -20.70
N GLY A 448 -20.02 -8.16 -19.91
CA GLY A 448 -21.26 -8.76 -19.38
C GLY A 448 -22.22 -9.24 -20.48
N HIS A 449 -22.30 -8.51 -21.60
CA HIS A 449 -23.09 -8.90 -22.78
C HIS A 449 -22.56 -10.21 -23.39
N MET A 450 -21.23 -10.29 -23.57
CA MET A 450 -20.58 -11.49 -24.08
C MET A 450 -20.74 -12.67 -23.12
N THR A 451 -20.58 -12.45 -21.81
CA THR A 451 -20.76 -13.48 -20.79
C THR A 451 -22.18 -14.05 -20.79
N LEU A 452 -23.21 -13.20 -20.85
CA LEU A 452 -24.60 -13.65 -20.89
C LEU A 452 -24.92 -14.40 -22.18
N LYS A 453 -24.39 -13.96 -23.32
CA LYS A 453 -24.54 -14.64 -24.61
C LYS A 453 -23.86 -16.02 -24.61
N SER A 454 -22.57 -16.08 -24.26
CA SER A 454 -21.82 -17.34 -24.19
C SER A 454 -22.43 -18.32 -23.18
N PHE A 455 -22.96 -17.82 -22.07
CA PHE A 455 -23.67 -18.67 -21.13
C PHE A 455 -25.01 -19.19 -21.69
N GLY A 456 -25.78 -18.34 -22.37
CA GLY A 456 -26.98 -18.76 -23.10
C GLY A 456 -26.66 -19.86 -24.12
N ASP A 457 -25.62 -19.69 -24.93
CA ASP A 457 -25.18 -20.68 -25.93
C ASP A 457 -24.78 -22.02 -25.27
N PHE A 458 -24.07 -21.97 -24.14
CA PHE A 458 -23.75 -23.14 -23.33
C PHE A 458 -25.02 -23.88 -22.86
N LEU A 459 -26.02 -23.15 -22.37
CA LEU A 459 -27.30 -23.71 -21.90
C LEU A 459 -28.09 -24.37 -23.03
N VAL A 460 -28.09 -23.77 -24.22
CA VAL A 460 -28.69 -24.35 -25.44
C VAL A 460 -28.00 -25.68 -25.76
N GLY A 461 -26.67 -25.71 -25.80
CA GLY A 461 -25.90 -26.92 -26.08
C GLY A 461 -26.12 -28.04 -25.04
N LYS A 462 -26.39 -27.68 -23.78
CA LYS A 462 -26.71 -28.64 -22.72
C LYS A 462 -28.19 -28.99 -22.60
N SER A 463 -29.07 -28.33 -23.36
CA SER A 463 -30.53 -28.46 -23.23
C SER A 463 -31.00 -28.30 -21.77
N ALA A 464 -30.45 -27.32 -21.07
CA ALA A 464 -30.67 -27.09 -19.65
C ALA A 464 -31.16 -25.66 -19.40
N VAL A 465 -32.01 -25.50 -18.39
CA VAL A 465 -32.50 -24.17 -17.97
C VAL A 465 -31.38 -23.40 -17.28
N GLY A 466 -31.24 -22.11 -17.60
CA GLY A 466 -30.37 -21.19 -16.88
C GLY A 466 -31.13 -20.40 -15.83
N ILE A 467 -30.50 -20.19 -14.68
CA ILE A 467 -31.03 -19.31 -13.63
C ILE A 467 -29.90 -18.38 -13.17
N LEU A 468 -30.19 -17.10 -12.95
CA LEU A 468 -29.25 -16.14 -12.35
C LEU A 468 -29.99 -15.10 -11.51
N ASP A 469 -29.26 -14.33 -10.70
CA ASP A 469 -29.80 -13.16 -10.01
C ASP A 469 -29.64 -11.89 -10.85
N ASN A 470 -30.72 -11.13 -10.98
CA ASN A 470 -30.64 -9.76 -11.44
C ASN A 470 -30.12 -8.87 -10.31
N ILE A 471 -28.84 -8.53 -10.42
CA ILE A 471 -28.11 -7.68 -9.47
C ILE A 471 -28.11 -6.19 -9.88
N ILE A 472 -28.76 -5.86 -11.01
CA ILE A 472 -28.81 -4.50 -11.53
C ILE A 472 -30.02 -3.78 -10.90
N PRO A 473 -29.84 -2.62 -10.24
CA PRO A 473 -30.94 -1.85 -9.67
C PRO A 473 -32.01 -1.51 -10.73
N LEU A 474 -33.27 -1.42 -10.31
CA LEU A 474 -34.40 -1.09 -11.20
C LEU A 474 -34.25 0.29 -11.86
N GLU A 475 -33.50 1.19 -11.20
CA GLU A 475 -33.25 2.55 -11.65
C GLU A 475 -32.04 2.66 -12.62
N ASP A 476 -31.28 1.58 -12.83
CA ASP A 476 -30.10 1.59 -13.70
C ASP A 476 -30.51 1.48 -15.19
N PRO A 477 -29.98 2.33 -16.09
CA PRO A 477 -30.32 2.32 -17.52
C PRO A 477 -30.04 0.99 -18.25
N THR A 478 -29.22 0.13 -17.65
CA THR A 478 -28.85 -1.19 -18.18
C THR A 478 -29.65 -2.34 -17.57
N ASN A 479 -30.67 -2.06 -16.75
CA ASN A 479 -31.53 -3.09 -16.14
C ASN A 479 -32.17 -4.04 -17.16
N ASP A 480 -32.45 -3.54 -18.37
CA ASP A 480 -33.04 -4.29 -19.48
C ASP A 480 -32.07 -5.24 -20.21
N ILE A 481 -30.78 -5.27 -19.82
CA ILE A 481 -29.75 -6.07 -20.51
C ILE A 481 -30.08 -7.56 -20.52
N TYR A 482 -30.65 -8.08 -19.44
CA TYR A 482 -31.04 -9.48 -19.34
C TYR A 482 -32.15 -9.82 -20.35
N LEU A 483 -33.17 -8.95 -20.46
CA LEU A 483 -34.28 -9.11 -21.41
C LEU A 483 -33.78 -9.11 -22.86
N LYS A 484 -32.82 -8.23 -23.19
CA LYS A 484 -32.18 -8.17 -24.51
C LYS A 484 -31.45 -9.47 -24.90
N HIS A 485 -31.15 -10.32 -23.93
CA HIS A 485 -30.51 -11.62 -24.12
C HIS A 485 -31.44 -12.82 -23.92
N SER A 486 -32.75 -12.62 -24.03
CA SER A 486 -33.75 -13.67 -23.84
C SER A 486 -33.78 -14.26 -22.42
N TRP A 487 -33.25 -13.54 -21.43
CA TRP A 487 -33.47 -13.86 -20.02
C TRP A 487 -34.75 -13.18 -19.56
N ILE A 488 -35.69 -13.95 -19.05
CA ILE A 488 -36.98 -13.44 -18.58
C ILE A 488 -37.08 -13.55 -17.05
N PRO A 489 -37.79 -12.62 -16.37
CA PRO A 489 -38.08 -12.75 -14.96
C PRO A 489 -38.78 -14.08 -14.66
N VAL A 490 -38.40 -14.73 -13.57
CA VAL A 490 -38.98 -16.02 -13.17
C VAL A 490 -40.51 -15.93 -13.02
N GLU A 491 -40.99 -14.76 -12.58
CA GLU A 491 -42.39 -14.45 -12.30
C GLU A 491 -43.28 -14.59 -13.54
N GLU A 492 -42.73 -14.42 -14.75
CA GLU A 492 -43.47 -14.57 -16.00
C GLU A 492 -43.98 -16.00 -16.21
N ILE A 493 -43.31 -17.00 -15.63
CA ILE A 493 -43.68 -18.42 -15.76
C ILE A 493 -44.41 -18.93 -14.52
N ILE A 494 -43.89 -18.61 -13.32
CA ILE A 494 -44.43 -19.16 -12.07
C ILE A 494 -45.59 -18.35 -11.48
N GLY A 495 -45.76 -17.09 -11.91
CA GLY A 495 -46.75 -16.14 -11.40
C GLY A 495 -46.30 -15.45 -10.11
N SER A 496 -46.76 -14.21 -9.90
CA SER A 496 -46.34 -13.30 -8.83
C SER A 496 -46.86 -13.64 -7.42
N GLN A 497 -47.68 -14.69 -7.26
CA GLN A 497 -48.44 -14.92 -6.03
C GLN A 497 -47.81 -15.89 -5.00
N MET A 498 -46.60 -16.43 -5.20
CA MET A 498 -46.05 -17.41 -4.23
C MET A 498 -44.58 -17.30 -3.84
N PHE A 499 -43.82 -16.31 -4.31
CA PHE A 499 -42.45 -16.08 -3.84
C PHE A 499 -42.27 -14.61 -3.42
N TYR A 500 -41.88 -14.41 -2.17
CA TYR A 500 -41.67 -13.11 -1.55
C TYR A 500 -40.71 -12.24 -2.39
N LYS A 501 -41.03 -10.94 -2.45
CA LYS A 501 -40.37 -9.76 -3.07
C LYS A 501 -38.84 -9.61 -2.92
N GLU A 502 -38.11 -10.61 -2.44
CA GLU A 502 -36.71 -10.47 -1.99
C GLU A 502 -35.65 -10.96 -3.00
N ASN A 503 -36.01 -11.73 -4.04
CA ASN A 503 -35.02 -12.26 -5.00
C ASN A 503 -35.45 -12.05 -6.46
N ASN A 504 -34.70 -11.25 -7.21
CA ASN A 504 -34.95 -10.96 -8.64
C ASN A 504 -34.32 -12.04 -9.54
N TYR A 505 -34.87 -13.26 -9.59
CA TYR A 505 -34.31 -14.31 -10.45
C TYR A 505 -34.67 -14.11 -11.92
N MET A 506 -33.69 -14.28 -12.81
CA MET A 506 -33.89 -14.37 -14.25
C MET A 506 -33.72 -15.81 -14.74
N LEU A 507 -34.52 -16.19 -15.72
CA LEU A 507 -34.56 -17.49 -16.35
C LEU A 507 -34.13 -17.40 -17.80
N PHE A 508 -33.30 -18.36 -18.22
CA PHE A 508 -33.06 -18.64 -19.62
C PHE A 508 -33.64 -20.01 -19.97
N ILE A 509 -34.60 -20.03 -20.90
CA ILE A 509 -35.21 -21.26 -21.39
C ILE A 509 -34.61 -21.59 -22.75
N PRO A 510 -33.87 -22.70 -22.89
CA PRO A 510 -33.35 -23.10 -24.19
C PRO A 510 -34.49 -23.49 -25.14
N PRO A 511 -34.33 -23.34 -26.47
CA PRO A 511 -35.39 -23.62 -27.45
C PRO A 511 -36.01 -25.02 -27.31
N ALA A 512 -35.22 -26.03 -26.96
CA ALA A 512 -35.67 -27.42 -26.77
C ALA A 512 -36.68 -27.61 -25.61
N LEU A 513 -36.85 -26.62 -24.74
CA LEU A 513 -37.75 -26.67 -23.58
C LEU A 513 -38.88 -25.63 -23.65
N LYS A 514 -38.98 -24.85 -24.74
CA LYS A 514 -39.88 -23.70 -24.86
C LYS A 514 -41.38 -24.09 -24.84
N ASP A 515 -41.71 -25.26 -25.38
CA ASP A 515 -43.10 -25.75 -25.50
C ASP A 515 -43.53 -26.69 -24.34
N LYS A 516 -42.69 -26.85 -23.31
CA LYS A 516 -42.98 -27.70 -22.15
C LYS A 516 -43.61 -26.90 -21.02
N ASP A 517 -44.49 -27.52 -20.23
CA ASP A 517 -44.95 -26.92 -18.98
C ASP A 517 -43.81 -26.94 -17.94
N LEU A 518 -43.18 -25.79 -17.77
CA LEU A 518 -42.05 -25.60 -16.85
C LEU A 518 -42.47 -25.05 -15.48
N LYS A 519 -43.75 -24.71 -15.29
CA LYS A 519 -44.22 -24.02 -14.08
C LYS A 519 -43.94 -24.82 -12.81
N GLN A 520 -44.38 -26.08 -12.77
CA GLN A 520 -44.20 -26.97 -11.62
C GLN A 520 -42.73 -27.39 -11.39
N PRO A 521 -41.95 -27.74 -12.43
CA PRO A 521 -40.52 -27.97 -12.30
C PRO A 521 -39.73 -26.76 -11.77
N LEU A 522 -40.00 -25.55 -12.27
CA LEU A 522 -39.33 -24.33 -11.84
C LEU A 522 -39.66 -23.96 -10.40
N LEU A 523 -40.92 -24.07 -9.99
CA LEU A 523 -41.32 -23.88 -8.59
C LEU A 523 -40.49 -24.76 -7.64
N ARG A 524 -40.33 -26.05 -7.97
CA ARG A 524 -39.51 -26.97 -7.18
C ARG A 524 -38.01 -26.63 -7.22
N LEU A 525 -37.49 -26.17 -8.37
CA LEU A 525 -36.11 -25.68 -8.47
C LEU A 525 -35.87 -24.44 -7.61
N MET A 526 -36.81 -23.49 -7.59
CA MET A 526 -36.71 -22.27 -6.78
C MET A 526 -36.71 -22.59 -5.27
N VAL A 527 -37.54 -23.52 -4.81
CA VAL A 527 -37.50 -24.01 -3.42
C VAL A 527 -36.13 -24.64 -3.11
N HIS A 528 -35.60 -25.45 -4.03
CA HIS A 528 -34.30 -26.10 -3.85
C HIS A 528 -33.12 -25.13 -3.87
N LEU A 529 -33.14 -24.13 -4.74
CA LEU A 529 -32.14 -23.07 -4.81
C LEU A 529 -32.19 -22.18 -3.56
N LYS A 530 -33.37 -21.81 -3.08
CA LYS A 530 -33.53 -21.10 -1.80
C LYS A 530 -32.90 -21.87 -0.64
N ARG A 531 -33.00 -23.20 -0.62
CA ARG A 531 -32.33 -24.06 0.38
C ARG A 531 -30.81 -24.10 0.20
N LYS A 532 -30.30 -24.11 -1.04
CA LYS A 532 -28.86 -24.16 -1.35
C LYS A 532 -28.16 -22.79 -1.30
N ARG A 533 -28.89 -21.67 -1.34
CA ARG A 533 -28.36 -20.29 -1.28
C ARG A 533 -27.48 -20.04 -0.06
N ALA A 534 -27.91 -20.55 1.10
CA ALA A 534 -27.11 -20.47 2.32
C ALA A 534 -25.72 -21.08 2.13
N VAL A 535 -25.60 -22.23 1.45
CA VAL A 535 -24.30 -22.91 1.19
C VAL A 535 -23.38 -22.10 0.27
N ILE A 536 -23.96 -21.33 -0.65
CA ILE A 536 -23.23 -20.43 -1.55
C ILE A 536 -22.67 -19.25 -0.79
N ASP A 537 -23.53 -18.55 -0.03
CA ASP A 537 -23.16 -17.36 0.73
C ASP A 537 -22.06 -17.71 1.76
N ILE A 538 -22.10 -18.93 2.31
CA ILE A 538 -21.07 -19.48 3.20
C ILE A 538 -19.71 -19.58 2.54
N ARG A 539 -19.64 -20.09 1.29
CA ARG A 539 -18.39 -20.29 0.57
C ARG A 539 -17.77 -18.96 0.11
N GLU A 540 -18.60 -17.99 -0.27
CA GLU A 540 -18.14 -16.64 -0.59
C GLU A 540 -17.58 -15.94 0.66
N ASN A 541 -18.26 -16.09 1.81
CA ASN A 541 -17.77 -15.59 3.09
C ASN A 541 -16.46 -16.27 3.50
N GLU A 542 -16.33 -17.59 3.35
CA GLU A 542 -15.11 -18.34 3.62
C GLU A 542 -13.93 -17.84 2.77
N THR A 543 -14.17 -17.63 1.47
CA THR A 543 -13.15 -17.11 0.53
C THR A 543 -12.70 -15.70 0.90
N MET A 544 -13.65 -14.85 1.31
CA MET A 544 -13.35 -13.47 1.71
C MET A 544 -12.59 -13.40 3.03
N VAL A 545 -12.95 -14.24 4.00
CA VAL A 545 -12.22 -14.40 5.27
C VAL A 545 -10.79 -14.89 5.02
N ARG A 546 -10.61 -15.94 4.19
CA ARG A 546 -9.28 -16.45 3.79
C ARG A 546 -8.40 -15.38 3.19
N LYS A 547 -8.93 -14.64 2.22
CA LYS A 547 -8.19 -13.54 1.58
C LYS A 547 -7.78 -12.49 2.61
N THR A 548 -8.70 -12.09 3.49
CA THR A 548 -8.41 -11.08 4.52
C THR A 548 -7.35 -11.58 5.52
N LEU A 549 -7.43 -12.84 5.96
CA LEU A 549 -6.41 -13.46 6.82
C LEU A 549 -5.04 -13.53 6.13
N SER A 550 -4.99 -13.82 4.83
CA SER A 550 -3.75 -13.80 4.05
C SER A 550 -3.09 -12.43 4.07
N GLU A 551 -3.87 -11.36 3.90
CA GLU A 551 -3.36 -9.98 3.94
C GLU A 551 -2.79 -9.60 5.32
N PHE A 552 -3.47 -10.01 6.40
CA PHE A 552 -2.95 -9.83 7.75
C PHE A 552 -1.65 -10.60 7.96
N ARG A 553 -1.53 -11.84 7.45
CA ARG A 553 -0.27 -12.62 7.54
C ARG A 553 0.87 -11.95 6.79
N GLU A 554 0.62 -11.52 5.57
CA GLU A 554 1.63 -10.85 4.75
C GLU A 554 2.12 -9.57 5.43
N LEU A 555 1.20 -8.73 5.91
CA LEU A 555 1.56 -7.50 6.63
C LEU A 555 2.32 -7.79 7.93
N TYR A 556 1.97 -8.86 8.65
CA TYR A 556 2.71 -9.28 9.85
C TYR A 556 4.14 -9.72 9.50
N GLN A 557 4.32 -10.50 8.43
CA GLN A 557 5.65 -10.90 7.95
C GLN A 557 6.50 -9.71 7.48
N VAL A 558 5.87 -8.71 6.85
CA VAL A 558 6.52 -7.43 6.52
C VAL A 558 7.04 -6.75 7.78
N LEU A 559 6.20 -6.64 8.82
CA LEU A 559 6.59 -6.02 10.09
C LEU A 559 7.76 -6.77 10.75
N LEU A 560 7.73 -8.10 10.76
CA LEU A 560 8.83 -8.93 11.27
C LEU A 560 10.12 -8.72 10.48
N THR A 561 10.04 -8.73 9.15
CA THR A 561 11.20 -8.54 8.26
C THR A 561 11.81 -7.16 8.48
N TYR A 562 10.97 -6.13 8.54
CA TYR A 562 11.41 -4.74 8.68
C TYR A 562 12.06 -4.46 10.05
N PHE A 563 11.46 -4.95 11.14
CA PHE A 563 11.93 -4.72 12.50
C PHE A 563 12.84 -5.84 13.05
N GLY A 564 13.28 -6.79 12.21
CA GLY A 564 13.99 -7.99 12.65
C GLY A 564 15.20 -7.70 13.55
N GLN A 565 16.04 -6.72 13.18
CA GLN A 565 17.17 -6.31 14.02
C GLN A 565 16.73 -5.69 15.36
N GLU A 566 15.68 -4.87 15.35
CA GLU A 566 15.21 -4.19 16.56
C GLU A 566 14.56 -5.16 17.54
N LEU A 567 13.88 -6.20 17.03
CA LEU A 567 13.29 -7.29 17.80
C LEU A 567 14.33 -8.14 18.55
N GLU A 568 15.60 -8.11 18.13
CA GLU A 568 16.72 -8.74 18.84
C GLU A 568 17.32 -7.87 19.95
N THR A 569 16.93 -6.60 20.03
CA THR A 569 17.42 -5.69 21.07
C THR A 569 16.44 -5.57 22.26
N PRO A 570 16.92 -5.21 23.47
CA PRO A 570 16.03 -5.04 24.63
C PRO A 570 15.11 -3.81 24.55
N HIS A 571 15.35 -2.90 23.60
CA HIS A 571 14.68 -1.61 23.51
C HIS A 571 13.80 -1.56 22.27
N SER A 572 12.54 -1.13 22.43
CA SER A 572 11.61 -0.99 21.31
C SER A 572 11.36 0.48 20.98
N SER A 573 11.62 0.87 19.72
CA SER A 573 11.30 2.21 19.23
C SER A 573 9.81 2.52 19.40
N LEU A 574 9.51 3.82 19.46
CA LEU A 574 8.13 4.30 19.42
C LEU A 574 7.44 3.92 18.11
N PHE A 575 8.20 3.87 17.01
CA PHE A 575 7.68 3.51 15.70
C PHE A 575 7.29 2.03 15.62
N MET A 576 8.17 1.11 16.00
CA MET A 576 7.86 -0.32 16.03
C MET A 576 6.63 -0.60 16.89
N ARG A 577 6.58 -0.06 18.12
CA ARG A 577 5.42 -0.22 19.00
C ARG A 577 4.14 0.33 18.37
N PHE A 578 4.21 1.48 17.72
CA PHE A 578 3.07 2.08 17.02
C PHE A 578 2.58 1.18 15.87
N MET A 579 3.50 0.68 15.03
CA MET A 579 3.16 -0.16 13.88
C MET A 579 2.53 -1.49 14.28
N PHE A 580 3.10 -2.17 15.27
CA PHE A 580 2.49 -3.39 15.82
C PHE A 580 1.19 -3.13 16.57
N THR A 581 1.05 -1.99 17.27
CA THR A 581 -0.24 -1.60 17.88
C THR A 581 -1.32 -1.40 16.82
N ARG A 582 -1.00 -0.73 15.71
CA ARG A 582 -1.92 -0.54 14.59
C ARG A 582 -2.31 -1.87 13.96
N PHE A 583 -1.37 -2.77 13.76
CA PHE A 583 -1.64 -4.12 13.29
C PHE A 583 -2.62 -4.87 14.22
N VAL A 584 -2.30 -4.95 15.51
CA VAL A 584 -3.08 -5.70 16.51
C VAL A 584 -4.49 -5.14 16.66
N THR A 585 -4.64 -3.82 16.80
CA THR A 585 -5.96 -3.19 16.94
C THR A 585 -6.84 -3.40 15.70
N LYS A 586 -6.26 -3.42 14.50
CA LYS A 586 -6.97 -3.77 13.26
C LYS A 586 -7.35 -5.24 13.20
N PHE A 587 -6.45 -6.13 13.62
CA PHE A 587 -6.69 -7.56 13.63
C PHE A 587 -7.79 -7.96 14.61
N ILE A 588 -7.78 -7.41 15.82
CA ILE A 588 -8.85 -7.58 16.82
C ILE A 588 -10.19 -7.09 16.28
N ALA A 589 -10.22 -5.91 15.66
CA ALA A 589 -11.44 -5.37 15.09
C ALA A 589 -11.96 -6.21 13.91
N PHE A 590 -11.07 -6.84 13.13
CA PHE A 590 -11.44 -7.87 12.15
C PHE A 590 -12.05 -9.10 12.82
N ARG A 591 -11.35 -9.71 13.81
CA ARG A 591 -11.84 -10.88 14.58
C ARG A 591 -13.25 -10.66 15.13
N ARG A 592 -13.50 -9.50 15.74
CA ARG A 592 -14.82 -9.13 16.26
C ARG A 592 -15.89 -9.10 15.17
N ARG A 593 -15.58 -8.51 14.01
CA ARG A 593 -16.53 -8.38 12.88
C ARG A 593 -16.87 -9.70 12.21
N ILE A 594 -15.97 -10.69 12.29
CA ILE A 594 -16.20 -12.04 11.76
C ILE A 594 -16.60 -13.04 12.84
N GLY A 595 -16.65 -12.65 14.12
CA GLY A 595 -17.02 -13.52 15.23
C GLY A 595 -18.38 -14.19 15.04
N ASP A 596 -19.33 -13.46 14.44
CA ASP A 596 -20.66 -13.97 14.11
C ASP A 596 -20.69 -14.86 12.85
N LEU A 597 -19.59 -14.90 12.08
CA LEU A 597 -19.39 -15.73 10.89
C LEU A 597 -18.63 -17.04 11.18
N VAL A 598 -18.22 -17.29 12.44
CA VAL A 598 -17.34 -18.42 12.83
C VAL A 598 -17.99 -19.79 12.60
N GLY A 599 -19.32 -19.88 12.48
CA GLY A 599 -20.00 -21.10 12.04
C GLY A 599 -19.76 -21.49 10.57
N TYR A 600 -19.11 -20.62 9.79
CA TYR A 600 -19.02 -20.68 8.33
C TYR A 600 -17.59 -20.69 7.76
N THR A 601 -16.56 -20.74 8.61
CA THR A 601 -15.15 -20.64 8.18
C THR A 601 -14.49 -21.98 7.84
N GLY A 602 -15.26 -23.08 7.76
CA GLY A 602 -14.71 -24.39 7.35
C GLY A 602 -13.61 -24.95 8.28
N GLY A 603 -13.52 -24.44 9.52
CA GLY A 603 -12.46 -24.81 10.47
C GLY A 603 -11.22 -23.92 10.43
N GLU A 604 -11.17 -22.87 9.59
CA GLU A 604 -10.14 -21.85 9.75
C GLU A 604 -10.44 -20.99 10.98
N SER A 605 -9.67 -21.23 12.04
CA SER A 605 -9.75 -20.48 13.29
C SER A 605 -9.07 -19.12 13.13
N THR A 606 -9.67 -18.08 13.70
CA THR A 606 -9.02 -16.76 13.85
C THR A 606 -7.77 -16.81 14.75
N GLU A 607 -7.49 -17.94 15.38
CA GLU A 607 -6.27 -18.25 16.14
C GLU A 607 -5.03 -18.44 15.26
N GLN A 608 -5.15 -18.41 13.93
CA GLN A 608 -4.04 -18.68 13.01
C GLN A 608 -2.99 -17.55 12.88
N ILE A 609 -3.16 -16.41 13.55
CA ILE A 609 -2.11 -15.38 13.68
C ILE A 609 -1.76 -15.26 15.17
N ALA A 610 -0.75 -16.01 15.58
CA ALA A 610 -0.17 -15.92 16.91
C ALA A 610 0.97 -14.90 16.90
N LEU A 611 0.88 -13.91 17.79
CA LEU A 611 1.99 -12.98 18.00
C LEU A 611 3.17 -13.71 18.65
N GLU A 612 4.39 -13.41 18.21
CA GLU A 612 5.59 -13.93 18.85
C GLU A 612 5.71 -13.43 20.31
N PRO A 613 6.32 -14.20 21.23
CA PRO A 613 6.38 -13.85 22.65
C PRO A 613 6.97 -12.46 22.93
N ARG A 614 7.94 -12.01 22.12
CA ARG A 614 8.54 -10.67 22.25
C ARG A 614 7.56 -9.57 21.84
N ILE A 615 6.80 -9.79 20.76
CA ILE A 615 5.78 -8.85 20.28
C ILE A 615 4.63 -8.75 21.29
N LYS A 616 4.20 -9.86 21.90
CA LYS A 616 3.19 -9.85 22.96
C LYS A 616 3.54 -8.92 24.13
N LYS A 617 4.84 -8.83 24.48
CA LYS A 617 5.33 -8.00 25.59
C LYS A 617 5.45 -6.51 25.24
N LEU A 618 5.31 -6.12 23.97
CA LEU A 618 5.38 -4.71 23.59
C LEU A 618 4.25 -3.92 24.24
N GLN A 619 4.58 -2.78 24.83
CA GLN A 619 3.60 -1.84 25.35
C GLN A 619 2.80 -1.21 24.22
N VAL A 620 1.51 -1.02 24.45
CA VAL A 620 0.59 -0.39 23.49
C VAL A 620 1.02 1.05 23.21
N LYS A 621 1.00 1.45 21.93
CA LYS A 621 1.26 2.82 21.47
C LYS A 621 0.17 3.30 20.52
N THR A 622 -0.69 4.17 21.01
CA THR A 622 -1.99 4.51 20.38
C THR A 622 -1.94 5.70 19.41
N TYR A 623 -0.85 6.46 19.42
CA TYR A 623 -0.65 7.61 18.55
C TYR A 623 0.67 7.52 17.80
N ALA A 624 0.68 8.14 16.63
CA ALA A 624 1.85 8.28 15.79
C ALA A 624 2.96 9.06 16.53
N PRO A 625 4.24 8.64 16.47
CA PRO A 625 5.37 9.49 16.87
C PRO A 625 5.25 10.93 16.35
N ARG A 626 5.80 11.91 17.10
CA ARG A 626 5.62 13.34 16.77
C ARG A 626 6.19 13.67 15.40
N GLU A 627 7.17 12.88 15.00
CA GLU A 627 7.93 12.95 13.77
C GLU A 627 7.10 12.54 12.54
N LEU A 628 5.90 11.95 12.72
CA LEU A 628 4.99 11.56 11.63
C LEU A 628 3.97 12.63 11.23
N LEU A 629 3.67 13.60 12.10
CA LEU A 629 2.55 14.54 11.90
C LEU A 629 2.90 15.91 12.48
N LYS A 630 2.92 16.95 11.63
CA LYS A 630 3.17 18.34 12.04
C LYS A 630 1.92 19.13 12.42
N ASP A 631 0.72 18.59 12.25
CA ASP A 631 -0.49 19.35 12.59
C ASP A 631 -0.45 19.76 14.05
N GLN A 632 -0.59 21.07 14.30
CA GLN A 632 -0.91 21.55 15.63
C GLN A 632 -2.23 20.90 16.04
N ALA A 633 -2.33 20.53 17.31
CA ALA A 633 -3.54 19.93 17.83
C ALA A 633 -4.74 20.83 17.46
N THR A 634 -5.65 20.31 16.64
CA THR A 634 -6.85 21.05 16.26
C THR A 634 -7.88 20.83 17.34
N CYS A 635 -8.65 21.86 17.66
CA CYS A 635 -9.71 21.75 18.65
C CYS A 635 -10.97 22.44 18.15
N MET A 636 -12.11 21.78 18.31
CA MET A 636 -13.42 22.29 17.93
C MET A 636 -14.47 21.82 18.93
N GLY A 637 -15.47 22.66 19.21
CA GLY A 637 -16.55 22.37 20.14
C GLY A 637 -16.72 23.47 21.18
N ASP A 638 -17.15 23.08 22.38
CA ASP A 638 -17.44 24.01 23.48
C ASP A 638 -16.16 24.70 23.98
N LEU A 639 -16.05 26.01 23.74
CA LEU A 639 -14.92 26.84 24.15
C LEU A 639 -14.79 26.97 25.68
N GLY A 640 -15.90 26.88 26.42
CA GLY A 640 -15.89 26.89 27.88
C GLY A 640 -15.22 25.62 28.42
N LEU A 641 -15.60 24.46 27.91
CA LEU A 641 -14.97 23.18 28.27
C LEU A 641 -13.49 23.12 27.84
N LEU A 642 -13.14 23.69 26.68
CA LEU A 642 -11.74 23.80 26.26
C LEU A 642 -10.90 24.55 27.28
N SER A 643 -11.42 25.64 27.85
CA SER A 643 -10.70 26.44 28.86
C SER A 643 -10.44 25.67 30.17
N MET A 644 -11.35 24.77 30.55
CA MET A 644 -11.27 23.92 31.74
C MET A 644 -10.26 22.77 31.63
N LEU A 645 -9.79 22.44 30.41
CA LEU A 645 -8.85 21.34 30.25
C LEU A 645 -7.48 21.64 30.91
N PRO A 646 -6.79 20.64 31.46
CA PRO A 646 -5.44 20.82 31.99
C PRO A 646 -4.48 21.36 30.94
N GLU A 647 -3.56 22.26 31.31
CA GLU A 647 -2.60 22.86 30.38
C GLU A 647 -1.72 21.83 29.66
N GLU A 648 -1.35 20.74 30.34
CA GLU A 648 -0.61 19.66 29.69
C GLU A 648 -1.42 18.99 28.59
N LEU A 649 -2.72 18.80 28.79
CA LEU A 649 -3.64 18.21 27.82
C LEU A 649 -3.86 19.14 26.63
N LYS A 650 -3.93 20.46 26.84
CA LYS A 650 -3.97 21.44 25.74
C LYS A 650 -2.70 21.41 24.90
N ARG A 651 -1.54 21.30 25.55
CA ARG A 651 -0.22 21.33 24.88
C ARG A 651 0.15 20.02 24.18
N LYS A 652 -0.22 18.87 24.77
CA LYS A 652 0.14 17.53 24.27
C LYS A 652 -1.03 16.52 24.39
N PRO A 653 -2.17 16.76 23.72
CA PRO A 653 -3.40 15.99 23.94
C PRO A 653 -3.22 14.49 23.83
N ALA A 654 -2.61 13.99 22.74
CA ALA A 654 -2.46 12.56 22.53
C ALA A 654 -1.64 11.88 23.63
N GLN A 655 -0.60 12.54 24.14
CA GLN A 655 0.27 12.00 25.18
C GLN A 655 -0.44 11.97 26.54
N THR A 656 -1.12 13.05 26.88
CA THR A 656 -1.85 13.17 28.15
C THR A 656 -3.03 12.22 28.17
N ILE A 657 -3.81 12.15 27.08
CA ILE A 657 -4.97 11.26 26.98
C ILE A 657 -4.55 9.78 27.03
N GLU A 658 -3.44 9.38 26.40
CA GLU A 658 -2.95 7.99 26.48
C GLU A 658 -2.66 7.56 27.93
N ARG A 659 -2.23 8.49 28.79
CA ARG A 659 -1.94 8.26 30.22
C ARG A 659 -3.18 8.30 31.11
N LEU A 660 -4.30 8.82 30.62
CA LEU A 660 -5.54 8.80 31.40
C LEU A 660 -5.97 7.35 31.65
N PRO A 661 -6.75 7.10 32.71
CA PRO A 661 -7.28 5.78 32.96
C PRO A 661 -8.25 5.31 31.87
N ASN A 662 -8.25 4.02 31.53
CA ASN A 662 -9.10 3.45 30.47
C ASN A 662 -10.56 3.39 30.91
N TYR A 663 -11.58 3.59 30.09
CA TYR A 663 -12.97 3.55 30.57
C TYR A 663 -13.36 2.25 31.29
N ARG A 664 -14.02 2.37 32.46
CA ARG A 664 -14.41 1.29 33.40
C ARG A 664 -15.57 0.45 32.87
N ARG A 665 -15.31 -0.28 31.79
CA ARG A 665 -16.27 -1.26 31.26
C ARG A 665 -16.29 -2.52 32.12
N PRO A 666 -17.45 -3.13 32.40
CA PRO A 666 -17.51 -4.32 33.25
C PRO A 666 -16.64 -5.48 32.76
N ASN A 667 -16.61 -5.76 31.45
CA ASN A 667 -15.77 -6.82 30.89
C ASN A 667 -14.27 -6.55 31.11
N PHE A 668 -13.85 -5.29 31.00
CA PHE A 668 -12.46 -4.90 31.26
C PHE A 668 -12.10 -5.05 32.75
N LEU A 669 -13.00 -4.66 33.64
CA LEU A 669 -12.80 -4.79 35.09
C LEU A 669 -12.74 -6.25 35.55
N SER A 670 -13.58 -7.13 34.99
CA SER A 670 -13.52 -8.58 35.27
C SER A 670 -12.17 -9.15 34.84
N TRP A 671 -11.75 -8.83 33.61
CA TRP A 671 -10.48 -9.29 33.08
C TRP A 671 -9.28 -8.82 33.90
N LEU A 672 -9.25 -7.54 34.31
CA LEU A 672 -8.20 -7.00 35.17
C LEU A 672 -8.10 -7.78 36.50
N LYS A 673 -9.24 -8.04 37.14
CA LYS A 673 -9.30 -8.82 38.38
C LYS A 673 -8.80 -10.24 38.20
N GLU A 674 -9.20 -10.91 37.11
CA GLU A 674 -8.79 -12.28 36.78
C GLU A 674 -7.27 -12.39 36.52
N HIS A 675 -6.66 -11.34 35.97
CA HIS A 675 -5.24 -11.30 35.62
C HIS A 675 -4.37 -10.61 36.68
N GLY A 676 -4.94 -10.29 37.85
CA GLY A 676 -4.22 -9.62 38.94
C GLY A 676 -3.68 -8.23 38.58
N LYS A 677 -4.29 -7.56 37.61
CA LYS A 677 -3.89 -6.24 37.13
C LYS A 677 -4.74 -5.14 37.75
N SER A 678 -4.10 -3.99 37.95
CA SER A 678 -4.76 -2.76 38.33
C SER A 678 -5.24 -2.00 37.10
N TYR A 679 -6.23 -1.15 37.34
CA TYR A 679 -6.78 -0.23 36.35
C TYR A 679 -5.79 0.83 35.85
N GLU A 680 -4.69 1.03 36.59
CA GLU A 680 -3.60 1.95 36.26
C GLU A 680 -2.47 1.28 35.45
N ASP A 681 -2.52 -0.06 35.28
CA ASP A 681 -1.45 -0.79 34.61
C ASP A 681 -1.39 -0.49 33.11
N THR A 682 -0.16 -0.40 32.59
CA THR A 682 0.06 -0.24 31.16
C THR A 682 -0.20 -1.56 30.44
N LEU A 683 -1.07 -1.51 29.43
CA LEU A 683 -1.41 -2.68 28.63
C LEU A 683 -0.34 -2.98 27.58
N THR A 684 -0.20 -4.27 27.28
CA THR A 684 0.65 -4.83 26.23
C THR A 684 -0.16 -5.28 25.03
N LEU A 685 0.52 -5.58 23.91
CA LEU A 685 -0.15 -6.13 22.72
C LEU A 685 -0.75 -7.52 22.99
N GLY A 686 -0.14 -8.32 23.87
CA GLY A 686 -0.71 -9.58 24.34
C GLY A 686 -2.04 -9.35 25.07
N ASP A 687 -2.08 -8.38 25.99
CA ASP A 687 -3.31 -8.05 26.73
C ASP A 687 -4.47 -7.68 25.80
N LEU A 688 -4.19 -6.90 24.74
CA LEU A 688 -5.22 -6.56 23.75
C LEU A 688 -5.75 -7.80 23.02
N MET A 689 -4.86 -8.73 22.67
CA MET A 689 -5.22 -9.97 21.99
C MET A 689 -6.07 -10.88 22.88
N ASP A 690 -5.75 -10.94 24.18
CA ASP A 690 -6.47 -11.74 25.17
C ASP A 690 -7.85 -11.14 25.49
N LEU A 691 -7.93 -9.82 25.65
CA LEU A 691 -9.20 -9.09 25.83
C LEU A 691 -10.14 -9.21 24.62
N GLY A 692 -9.59 -9.35 23.40
CA GLY A 692 -10.37 -9.35 22.17
C GLY A 692 -11.00 -8.01 21.82
N PHE A 693 -10.59 -6.92 22.49
CA PHE A 693 -10.98 -5.54 22.16
C PHE A 693 -9.92 -4.52 22.60
N ASP A 694 -10.03 -3.28 22.13
CA ASP A 694 -9.11 -2.19 22.48
C ASP A 694 -9.70 -1.30 23.60
N PRO A 695 -9.37 -1.54 24.89
CA PRO A 695 -9.79 -0.69 26.01
C PRO A 695 -9.19 0.72 25.95
N THR A 696 -8.05 0.92 25.27
CA THR A 696 -7.37 2.23 25.18
C THR A 696 -8.13 3.24 24.32
N ARG A 697 -9.18 2.78 23.63
CA ARG A 697 -10.04 3.62 22.79
C ARG A 697 -10.87 4.60 23.62
N LEU A 698 -11.24 4.25 24.85
CA LEU A 698 -11.98 5.15 25.73
C LEU A 698 -11.14 5.46 26.97
N LYS A 699 -11.08 6.74 27.33
CA LYS A 699 -10.34 7.23 28.50
C LYS A 699 -11.23 8.08 29.38
N GLU A 700 -11.08 8.02 30.71
CA GLU A 700 -11.85 8.81 31.67
C GLU A 700 -11.08 10.06 32.12
N ILE A 701 -11.80 11.15 32.33
CA ILE A 701 -11.28 12.39 32.92
C ILE A 701 -12.36 13.06 33.75
N THR A 702 -11.97 13.66 34.88
CA THR A 702 -12.86 14.47 35.71
C THR A 702 -12.48 15.94 35.58
N LEU A 703 -13.46 16.79 35.26
CA LEU A 703 -13.31 18.25 35.15
C LEU A 703 -14.39 18.90 36.01
N ASP A 704 -14.02 19.77 36.96
CA ASP A 704 -14.93 20.46 37.89
C ASP A 704 -16.00 19.54 38.52
N ASN A 705 -15.57 18.41 39.10
CA ASN A 705 -16.42 17.39 39.71
C ASN A 705 -17.45 16.73 38.76
N GLN A 706 -17.31 16.90 37.46
CA GLN A 706 -18.09 16.18 36.45
C GLN A 706 -17.21 15.19 35.69
N GLU A 707 -17.75 14.00 35.44
CA GLU A 707 -17.02 12.95 34.73
C GLU A 707 -17.28 12.99 33.21
N TYR A 708 -16.19 12.85 32.46
CA TYR A 708 -16.17 12.86 31.00
C TYR A 708 -15.38 11.66 30.48
N ILE A 709 -15.60 11.37 29.20
CA ILE A 709 -14.81 10.38 28.46
C ILE A 709 -14.22 10.99 27.20
N PHE A 710 -13.00 10.59 26.86
CA PHE A 710 -12.42 10.75 25.54
C PHE A 710 -12.57 9.47 24.74
N GLU A 711 -13.21 9.57 23.57
CA GLU A 711 -13.21 8.51 22.56
C GLU A 711 -12.15 8.80 21.51
N ARG A 712 -11.19 7.88 21.36
CA ARG A 712 -10.21 7.89 20.27
C ARG A 712 -10.84 7.36 18.99
N VAL A 713 -10.74 8.16 17.93
CA VAL A 713 -11.20 7.86 16.57
C VAL A 713 -10.09 8.17 15.57
N GLN A 714 -10.16 7.64 14.35
CA GLN A 714 -9.19 8.01 13.32
C GLN A 714 -9.48 9.44 12.84
N ALA A 715 -8.44 10.24 12.56
CA ALA A 715 -8.62 11.64 12.13
C ALA A 715 -9.58 11.79 10.91
N ARG A 716 -9.49 10.90 9.92
CA ARG A 716 -10.40 10.89 8.76
C ARG A 716 -11.88 10.68 9.09
N GLN A 717 -12.19 10.14 10.27
CA GLN A 717 -13.57 9.91 10.70
C GLN A 717 -14.20 11.16 11.33
N ILE A 718 -13.41 12.21 11.60
CA ILE A 718 -13.88 13.44 12.25
C ILE A 718 -15.04 14.06 11.45
N GLU A 719 -14.93 14.16 10.12
CA GLU A 719 -16.02 14.72 9.29
C GLU A 719 -17.30 13.87 9.37
N SER A 720 -17.18 12.54 9.30
CA SER A 720 -18.33 11.64 9.47
C SER A 720 -18.92 11.73 10.88
N LEU A 721 -18.10 11.94 11.90
CA LEU A 721 -18.53 12.14 13.28
C LEU A 721 -19.26 13.45 13.48
N GLN A 722 -18.84 14.52 12.80
CA GLN A 722 -19.56 15.79 12.79
C GLN A 722 -20.98 15.62 12.21
N LYS A 723 -21.10 14.93 11.06
CA LYS A 723 -22.41 14.59 10.47
C LYS A 723 -23.29 13.77 11.44
N ARG A 724 -22.70 12.82 12.18
CA ARG A 724 -23.42 12.09 13.25
C ARG A 724 -23.83 13.00 14.40
N GLY A 725 -22.97 13.97 14.77
CA GLY A 725 -23.27 14.99 15.78
C GLY A 725 -24.48 15.85 15.42
N GLU A 726 -24.59 16.25 14.15
CA GLU A 726 -25.75 16.97 13.64
C GLU A 726 -27.04 16.14 13.70
N LEU A 727 -26.95 14.85 13.35
CA LEU A 727 -28.08 13.92 13.48
C LEU A 727 -28.52 13.78 14.95
N LEU A 728 -27.58 13.61 15.89
CA LEU A 728 -27.89 13.56 17.32
C LEU A 728 -28.56 14.85 17.81
N LYS A 729 -28.11 16.02 17.33
CA LYS A 729 -28.72 17.31 17.64
C LYS A 729 -30.16 17.39 17.11
N ARG A 730 -30.40 16.94 15.87
CA ARG A 730 -31.76 16.87 15.30
C ARG A 730 -32.67 15.93 16.10
N ILE A 731 -32.18 14.75 16.48
CA ILE A 731 -32.93 13.80 17.32
C ILE A 731 -33.28 14.44 18.66
N SER A 732 -32.32 15.12 19.30
CA SER A 732 -32.54 15.84 20.57
C SER A 732 -33.68 16.85 20.50
N LEU A 733 -33.78 17.58 19.38
CA LEU A 733 -34.77 18.64 19.17
C LEU A 733 -36.15 18.09 18.78
N SER A 734 -36.18 17.04 17.95
CA SER A 734 -37.42 16.49 17.41
C SER A 734 -38.05 15.38 18.25
N MET A 735 -37.29 14.78 19.16
CA MET A 735 -37.73 13.68 20.03
C MET A 735 -37.46 13.94 21.52
N PRO A 736 -37.79 15.12 22.08
CA PRO A 736 -37.59 15.37 23.50
C PRO A 736 -38.50 14.47 24.32
N ASN A 737 -37.93 13.78 25.32
CA ASN A 737 -38.67 12.95 26.28
C ASN A 737 -39.44 11.74 25.70
N VAL A 738 -39.08 11.27 24.50
CA VAL A 738 -39.67 10.05 23.93
C VAL A 738 -39.34 8.83 24.79
N LYS A 739 -40.34 7.99 25.07
CA LYS A 739 -40.18 6.70 25.73
C LYS A 739 -40.48 5.58 24.75
N ILE A 740 -39.55 4.64 24.62
CA ILE A 740 -39.70 3.42 23.82
C ILE A 740 -39.74 2.25 24.80
N LYS A 741 -40.85 1.51 24.83
CA LYS A 741 -41.06 0.39 25.77
C LYS A 741 -40.79 0.76 27.24
N GLY A 742 -41.09 2.00 27.63
CA GLY A 742 -40.85 2.53 28.98
C GLY A 742 -39.43 3.07 29.21
N ALA A 743 -38.46 2.77 28.35
CA ALA A 743 -37.12 3.33 28.41
C ALA A 743 -37.08 4.73 27.79
N GLN A 744 -36.45 5.69 28.48
CA GLN A 744 -36.31 7.05 27.97
C GLN A 744 -35.19 7.11 26.93
N LEU A 745 -35.50 7.61 25.74
CA LEU A 745 -34.51 7.86 24.70
C LEU A 745 -33.75 9.15 25.04
N ARG A 746 -32.42 9.04 25.15
CA ARG A 746 -31.52 10.18 25.40
C ARG A 746 -30.38 10.16 24.39
N VAL A 747 -29.91 11.34 23.99
CA VAL A 747 -28.73 11.50 23.14
C VAL A 747 -27.53 11.91 23.98
N ASN A 748 -26.34 11.40 23.66
CA ASN A 748 -25.08 11.86 24.21
C ASN A 748 -24.34 12.69 23.13
N PRO A 749 -24.40 14.03 23.17
CA PRO A 749 -23.81 14.86 22.13
C PRO A 749 -22.28 14.85 22.16
N ILE A 750 -21.66 15.28 21.07
CA ILE A 750 -20.22 15.58 21.03
C ILE A 750 -20.01 16.95 21.67
N LEU A 751 -19.13 17.03 22.66
CA LEU A 751 -18.82 18.29 23.35
C LEU A 751 -17.59 18.98 22.74
N LEU A 752 -16.55 18.20 22.51
CA LEU A 752 -15.27 18.66 21.98
C LEU A 752 -14.69 17.59 21.06
N ILE A 753 -13.97 17.98 20.03
CA ILE A 753 -13.10 17.11 19.24
C ILE A 753 -11.72 17.75 19.24
N ILE A 754 -10.71 16.99 19.68
CA ILE A 754 -9.30 17.37 19.60
C ILE A 754 -8.64 16.47 18.55
N GLY A 755 -8.16 17.01 17.44
CA GLY A 755 -7.33 16.28 16.48
C GLY A 755 -5.87 16.39 16.87
N ASP A 756 -5.21 15.27 17.17
CA ASP A 756 -3.77 15.25 17.48
C ASP A 756 -3.15 13.90 17.08
N ARG A 757 -1.93 13.94 16.53
CA ARG A 757 -1.14 12.75 16.15
C ARG A 757 -1.91 11.66 15.40
N GLY A 758 -2.78 12.06 14.47
CA GLY A 758 -3.46 11.17 13.52
C GLY A 758 -4.76 10.58 14.06
N ASN A 759 -5.14 10.98 15.27
CA ASN A 759 -6.39 10.62 15.91
C ASN A 759 -7.26 11.86 16.14
N GLY A 760 -8.57 11.64 16.16
CA GLY A 760 -9.50 12.53 16.85
C GLY A 760 -9.76 12.00 18.25
N TYR A 761 -9.85 12.89 19.22
CA TYR A 761 -10.20 12.62 20.60
C TYR A 761 -11.51 13.36 20.90
N VAL A 762 -12.60 12.60 20.94
CA VAL A 762 -13.96 13.12 21.08
C VAL A 762 -14.34 13.14 22.55
N LEU A 763 -14.53 14.31 23.13
CA LEU A 763 -15.00 14.48 24.51
C LEU A 763 -16.51 14.35 24.57
N ARG A 764 -17.00 13.52 25.49
CA ARG A 764 -18.43 13.32 25.80
C ARG A 764 -18.63 13.26 27.31
N ARG A 765 -19.87 13.47 27.76
CA ARG A 765 -20.21 13.17 29.15
C ARG A 765 -20.10 11.67 29.39
N LYS A 766 -19.54 11.28 30.53
CA LYS A 766 -19.68 9.92 31.02
C LYS A 766 -21.16 9.69 31.34
N ILE A 767 -21.63 8.49 31.02
CA ILE A 767 -23.02 8.08 31.24
C ILE A 767 -23.01 6.72 31.93
N GLU A 768 -23.97 6.49 32.82
CA GLU A 768 -24.19 5.20 33.48
C GLU A 768 -24.89 4.23 32.52
N ALA A 769 -24.15 3.84 31.48
CA ALA A 769 -24.63 2.98 30.41
C ALA A 769 -23.48 2.23 29.72
N ILE A 770 -23.78 1.05 29.20
CA ILE A 770 -22.85 0.26 28.37
C ILE A 770 -23.44 -0.02 26.99
N HIS A 771 -22.59 -0.51 26.09
CA HIS A 771 -23.04 -0.91 24.76
C HIS A 771 -24.06 -2.05 24.87
N TRP A 772 -25.16 -1.97 24.12
CA TRP A 772 -26.26 -2.94 24.25
C TRP A 772 -25.84 -4.40 24.02
N GLU A 773 -24.88 -4.65 23.12
CA GLU A 773 -24.31 -6.00 22.91
C GLU A 773 -23.53 -6.50 24.14
N GLU A 774 -22.80 -5.62 24.82
CA GLU A 774 -22.04 -5.96 26.03
C GLU A 774 -22.99 -6.24 27.20
N ALA A 775 -24.12 -5.53 27.27
CA ALA A 775 -25.18 -5.83 28.24
C ALA A 775 -25.78 -7.22 28.01
N ILE A 776 -26.09 -7.57 26.75
CA ILE A 776 -26.60 -8.92 26.42
C ILE A 776 -25.56 -9.98 26.74
N GLU A 777 -24.30 -9.77 26.40
CA GLU A 777 -23.21 -10.70 26.72
C GLU A 777 -23.12 -10.95 28.22
N GLN A 778 -23.11 -9.90 29.05
CA GLN A 778 -23.09 -10.02 30.51
C GLN A 778 -24.32 -10.74 31.06
N LEU A 779 -25.52 -10.48 30.54
CA LEU A 779 -26.74 -11.21 30.91
C LEU A 779 -26.65 -12.70 30.59
N GLN A 780 -25.80 -13.11 29.65
CA GLN A 780 -25.68 -14.50 29.22
C GLN A 780 -24.50 -15.23 29.85
N SER A 781 -23.41 -14.51 30.15
CA SER A 781 -22.14 -15.08 30.62
C SER A 781 -21.91 -14.94 32.12
N ASN A 782 -22.39 -13.86 32.75
CA ASN A 782 -22.19 -13.64 34.18
C ASN A 782 -23.17 -14.48 35.01
N GLY A 783 -22.65 -15.31 35.92
CA GLY A 783 -23.44 -16.27 36.68
C GLY A 783 -24.66 -15.67 37.40
N ASN A 784 -24.51 -14.49 38.02
CA ASN A 784 -25.61 -13.85 38.77
C ASN A 784 -26.65 -13.23 37.83
N LEU A 785 -26.19 -12.57 36.76
CA LEU A 785 -27.07 -11.92 35.79
C LEU A 785 -27.80 -12.91 34.89
N LYS A 786 -27.19 -14.07 34.63
CA LYS A 786 -27.78 -15.16 33.86
C LYS A 786 -29.05 -15.70 34.50
N THR A 787 -29.02 -15.94 35.82
CA THR A 787 -30.20 -16.38 36.56
C THR A 787 -31.34 -15.36 36.49
N LEU A 788 -31.01 -14.07 36.60
CA LEU A 788 -31.97 -12.99 36.45
C LEU A 788 -32.54 -12.93 35.02
N ASN A 789 -31.68 -13.07 34.00
CA ASN A 789 -32.07 -13.06 32.60
C ASN A 789 -32.97 -14.24 32.22
N ASP A 790 -32.72 -15.44 32.77
CA ASP A 790 -33.53 -16.63 32.51
C ASP A 790 -34.99 -16.45 32.98
N THR A 791 -35.17 -15.69 34.06
CA THR A 791 -36.48 -15.40 34.65
C THR A 791 -37.19 -14.24 33.95
N ALA A 792 -36.51 -13.11 33.79
CA ALA A 792 -37.12 -11.86 33.33
C ALA A 792 -36.95 -11.60 31.82
N ARG A 793 -36.17 -12.41 31.10
CA ARG A 793 -35.87 -12.27 29.66
C ARG A 793 -35.39 -10.86 29.30
N LEU A 794 -34.48 -10.33 30.11
CA LEU A 794 -33.96 -8.96 30.01
C LEU A 794 -33.25 -8.72 28.66
N ASP A 795 -32.54 -9.73 28.15
CA ASP A 795 -31.88 -9.71 26.84
C ASP A 795 -32.84 -9.38 25.69
N ARG A 796 -34.02 -10.02 25.66
CA ARG A 796 -35.08 -9.77 24.68
C ARG A 796 -35.69 -8.39 24.83
N ILE A 797 -35.87 -7.93 26.08
CA ILE A 797 -36.40 -6.58 26.35
C ILE A 797 -35.43 -5.53 25.81
N ILE A 798 -34.13 -5.68 26.07
CA ILE A 798 -33.08 -4.79 25.55
C ILE A 798 -33.09 -4.80 24.01
N LEU A 799 -33.02 -5.99 23.40
CA LEU A 799 -32.99 -6.13 21.94
C LEU A 799 -34.19 -5.46 21.26
N ASN A 800 -35.40 -5.74 21.74
CA ASN A 800 -36.62 -5.16 21.20
C ASN A 800 -36.65 -3.64 21.38
N THR A 801 -36.23 -3.14 22.54
CA THR A 801 -36.18 -1.69 22.81
C THR A 801 -35.21 -0.97 21.86
N VAL A 802 -34.05 -1.56 21.58
CA VAL A 802 -33.07 -1.02 20.63
C VAL A 802 -33.64 -1.00 19.21
N GLN A 803 -34.27 -2.10 18.76
CA GLN A 803 -34.87 -2.20 17.43
C GLN A 803 -36.03 -1.22 17.23
N ASP A 804 -36.89 -1.08 18.23
CA ASP A 804 -38.02 -0.14 18.22
C ASP A 804 -37.51 1.31 18.24
N SER A 805 -36.43 1.60 18.97
CA SER A 805 -35.80 2.92 18.99
C SER A 805 -35.26 3.31 17.62
N ALA A 806 -34.58 2.39 16.92
CA ALA A 806 -34.09 2.64 15.56
C ALA A 806 -35.25 2.92 14.58
N THR A 807 -36.36 2.20 14.73
CA THR A 807 -37.56 2.37 13.89
C THR A 807 -38.25 3.71 14.17
N ALA A 808 -38.36 4.10 15.44
CA ALA A 808 -38.92 5.40 15.85
C ALA A 808 -38.08 6.56 15.31
N ILE A 809 -36.75 6.48 15.41
CA ILE A 809 -35.83 7.49 14.87
C ILE A 809 -35.92 7.54 13.34
N SER A 810 -35.93 6.38 12.67
CA SER A 810 -36.06 6.30 11.21
C SER A 810 -37.34 6.99 10.70
N THR A 811 -38.47 6.71 11.34
CA THR A 811 -39.76 7.33 11.03
C THR A 811 -39.74 8.84 11.24
N GLN A 812 -39.26 9.29 12.40
CA GLN A 812 -39.25 10.72 12.75
C GLN A 812 -38.27 11.54 11.90
N MET A 813 -37.13 10.95 11.53
CA MET A 813 -36.07 11.65 10.79
C MET A 813 -36.22 11.55 9.27
N GLY A 814 -37.13 10.71 8.77
CA GLY A 814 -37.30 10.45 7.34
C GLY A 814 -36.10 9.74 6.72
N LEU A 815 -35.43 8.86 7.46
CA LEU A 815 -34.22 8.16 7.02
C LEU A 815 -34.48 6.65 6.88
N PRO A 816 -33.86 5.95 5.93
CA PRO A 816 -33.90 4.50 5.87
C PRO A 816 -33.42 3.89 7.19
N ARG A 817 -34.11 2.84 7.67
CA ARG A 817 -33.78 2.19 8.95
C ARG A 817 -32.33 1.71 9.02
N GLU A 818 -31.82 1.20 7.91
CA GLU A 818 -30.43 0.76 7.75
C GLU A 818 -29.45 1.92 7.99
N THR A 819 -29.75 3.12 7.47
CA THR A 819 -28.93 4.31 7.70
C THR A 819 -28.88 4.71 9.17
N VAL A 820 -30.00 4.58 9.91
CA VAL A 820 -30.03 4.86 11.35
C VAL A 820 -29.17 3.86 12.14
N VAL A 821 -29.29 2.57 11.81
CA VAL A 821 -28.52 1.49 12.44
C VAL A 821 -27.01 1.64 12.16
N ASP A 822 -26.64 2.06 10.95
CA ASP A 822 -25.24 2.26 10.56
C ASP A 822 -24.59 3.51 11.18
N GLN A 823 -25.38 4.55 11.44
CA GLN A 823 -24.88 5.85 11.91
C GLN A 823 -24.90 6.02 13.42
N LEU A 824 -25.81 5.37 14.14
CA LEU A 824 -26.00 5.53 15.58
C LEU A 824 -25.58 4.28 16.35
N THR A 825 -25.08 4.48 17.56
CA THR A 825 -24.63 3.39 18.44
C THR A 825 -25.47 3.41 19.72
N PRO A 826 -26.31 2.38 19.98
CA PRO A 826 -27.16 2.34 21.16
C PRO A 826 -26.38 1.99 22.42
N PHE A 827 -26.66 2.72 23.50
CA PHE A 827 -26.20 2.39 24.85
C PHE A 827 -27.43 2.20 25.74
N VAL A 828 -27.35 1.25 26.66
CA VAL A 828 -28.41 0.93 27.62
C VAL A 828 -27.93 1.18 29.03
N SER A 829 -28.83 1.67 29.88
CA SER A 829 -28.54 1.87 31.30
C SER A 829 -28.07 0.55 31.92
N TRP A 830 -27.00 0.63 32.69
CA TRP A 830 -26.34 -0.51 33.28
C TRP A 830 -25.56 -0.04 34.50
#